data_AF-A0A317L2I7-F1
#
_entry.id   AF-A0A317L2I7-F1
#
_cell.length_a   1.000
_cell.length_b   1.000
_cell.length_c   1.000
_cell.angle_alpha   90.00
_cell.angle_beta   90.00
_cell.angle_gamma   90.00
#
_symmetry.space_group_name_H-M   'P 1'
#
loop_
_entity.id
_entity.type
_entity.pdbx_description
1 polymer ?
#
loop_
_entity_poly.entity_id
_entity_poly.type
_entity_poly.pdbx_seq_one_letter_code
_entity_poly.pdbx_strand_id
1 'polypeptide(L)'
;MEWDVKQLREKIQTTISENHSDQNSPISVPKVYEAICQILMELIEKDWSRTNQKYDETKPKQVFYFSMEFLLGRLLQSYLLNYQLLNTCNQAIKELGFDPEEIYYCEQDPGLGNGGLGRLAACFLDSTASLSYPGHGYGIRFRYGLFEQRIINGYQTELPDYWLKDRYPWEIRRADEAVTIQLAGHCYLKEREDGSLICLYENQEKIMAVPYDIPIVGYDNQTINTLRLWSAEPIADIEEQEEDQYYHQLEQEHSSWQISGFLYPDDSHYEGKQLRLKQQYFLVSASLQDILRKYSSISSATLPKKLVIQINDTHPSLAIPELLRILLDEKRLEWEVAWEITRKIFAYTNHTLMSEALETWPVDMFRELLPRIYMLIEEINERFCQDIWLNQPHLRQKIPSLAIIADHQIHMARLAVVGSFSVNGVAKIHSEILKTREMKDFYHLYPKRFNNKTNGISHRRWLVMVNPRLTHLISDTIGTSWVRHPRELTHLLRYTKDTFFLEQLHSIKQENKRKLAAIIHQRTGILVDDQSIFDVQIKRMHEYKRQLLNVFHILYLYNELKQNPKLDITPRTFIFAAKAAPNYYFAKEVIKLIHTVASIVNYDHTIHGKLKVVFLENYNVSLAEKIIPATDLSEQISTAGKEASGTGNMKMMMNGALTIGTLDGANIEMKNVVQKENMFIFGLKADEVYHIYQNNDYFANEVYQNDERLVRILHQLRDGLFGHQECKNIYYHLLSTNDPFFILKDFSDYVETQQLVDHSYTEKQRWLAKSLINIAHSGKFSSDQTIQEYATGIWKLRKG
;
A
#
# COMPACT_ATOMS: atom_id res chain seq x y z
N MET A 1 11.66 27.44 -13.09
CA MET A 1 12.97 28.13 -13.22
C MET A 1 13.97 27.01 -13.46
N GLU A 2 14.70 27.03 -14.57
CA GLU A 2 15.79 26.07 -14.78
C GLU A 2 17.01 26.63 -14.06
N TRP A 3 17.41 25.99 -12.97
CA TRP A 3 18.69 26.29 -12.33
C TRP A 3 19.78 25.47 -13.01
N ASP A 4 20.90 26.12 -13.33
CA ASP A 4 22.10 25.39 -13.73
C ASP A 4 22.84 24.82 -12.50
N VAL A 5 23.83 23.96 -12.76
CA VAL A 5 24.60 23.28 -11.72
C VAL A 5 25.33 24.28 -10.82
N LYS A 6 25.86 25.37 -11.40
CA LYS A 6 26.62 26.37 -10.66
C LYS A 6 25.71 27.16 -9.71
N GLN A 7 24.55 27.59 -10.19
CA GLN A 7 23.54 28.31 -9.41
C GLN A 7 23.05 27.48 -8.24
N LEU A 8 22.72 26.20 -8.46
CA LEU A 8 22.25 25.32 -7.39
C LEU A 8 23.38 25.05 -6.38
N ARG A 9 24.61 24.83 -6.83
CA ARG A 9 25.78 24.66 -5.95
C ARG A 9 26.02 25.88 -5.06
N GLU A 10 26.03 27.07 -5.66
CA GLU A 10 26.20 28.33 -4.93
C GLU A 10 25.06 28.52 -3.91
N LYS A 11 23.80 28.27 -4.32
CA LYS A 11 22.65 28.35 -3.41
C LYS A 11 22.76 27.36 -2.25
N ILE A 12 23.20 26.12 -2.47
CA ILE A 12 23.47 25.14 -1.40
C ILE A 12 24.51 25.70 -0.43
N GLN A 13 25.64 26.22 -0.92
CA GLN A 13 26.70 26.79 -0.08
C GLN A 13 26.24 28.01 0.73
N THR A 14 25.44 28.88 0.11
CA THR A 14 24.85 30.05 0.78
C THR A 14 23.87 29.61 1.87
N THR A 15 22.96 28.68 1.59
CA THR A 15 22.00 28.18 2.58
C THR A 15 22.68 27.47 3.76
N ILE A 16 23.77 26.72 3.52
CA ILE A 16 24.59 26.15 4.61
C ILE A 16 25.19 27.25 5.48
N SER A 17 25.72 28.32 4.88
CA SER A 17 26.30 29.47 5.60
C SER A 17 25.26 30.27 6.39
N GLU A 18 24.01 30.34 5.91
CA GLU A 18 22.91 31.04 6.57
C GLU A 18 22.37 30.26 7.78
N ASN A 19 22.31 28.93 7.68
CA ASN A 19 21.75 28.05 8.73
C ASN A 19 22.72 27.79 9.89
N HIS A 20 24.02 27.96 9.68
CA HIS A 20 25.04 27.63 10.68
C HIS A 20 25.89 28.86 11.01
N SER A 21 25.82 29.29 12.27
CA SER A 21 26.52 30.45 12.81
C SER A 21 28.05 30.31 12.89
N ASP A 22 28.60 29.11 12.72
CA ASP A 22 30.03 28.85 12.67
C ASP A 22 30.50 28.59 11.23
N GLN A 23 30.98 29.65 10.57
CA GLN A 23 31.52 29.61 9.20
C GLN A 23 32.80 28.76 9.08
N ASN A 24 33.41 28.36 10.20
CA ASN A 24 34.64 27.53 10.21
C ASN A 24 34.35 26.03 10.37
N SER A 25 33.10 25.62 10.58
CA SER A 25 32.73 24.21 10.71
C SER A 25 32.71 23.52 9.34
N PRO A 26 33.35 22.34 9.16
CA PRO A 26 33.38 21.67 7.86
C PRO A 26 31.96 21.34 7.34
N ILE A 27 31.80 21.40 6.02
CA ILE A 27 30.58 20.96 5.34
C ILE A 27 30.47 19.45 5.54
N SER A 28 29.30 18.98 5.98
CA SER A 28 29.01 17.56 6.22
C SER A 28 27.75 17.12 5.47
N VAL A 29 27.60 15.80 5.29
CA VAL A 29 26.45 15.18 4.60
C VAL A 29 25.10 15.67 5.18
N PRO A 30 24.86 15.71 6.50
CA PRO A 30 23.62 16.24 7.06
C PRO A 30 23.35 17.70 6.70
N LYS A 31 24.36 18.58 6.74
CA LYS A 31 24.21 20.00 6.40
C LYS A 31 23.81 20.19 4.93
N VAL A 32 24.42 19.40 4.03
CA VAL A 32 24.07 19.42 2.60
C VAL A 32 22.63 18.93 2.39
N TYR A 33 22.24 17.85 3.06
CA TYR A 33 20.87 17.33 3.04
C TYR A 33 19.85 18.38 3.50
N GLU A 34 20.07 19.00 4.67
CA GLU A 34 19.18 20.03 5.23
C GLU A 34 19.06 21.25 4.31
N ALA A 35 20.18 21.71 3.75
CA ALA A 35 20.18 22.84 2.82
C ALA A 35 19.37 22.55 1.55
N ILE A 36 19.53 21.36 0.95
CA ILE A 36 18.74 20.98 -0.24
C ILE A 36 17.25 20.87 0.12
N CYS A 37 16.91 20.33 1.29
CA CYS A 37 15.53 20.24 1.75
C CYS A 37 14.89 21.62 1.90
N GLN A 38 15.59 22.57 2.53
CA GLN A 38 15.11 23.94 2.67
C GLN A 38 14.91 24.62 1.32
N ILE A 39 15.90 24.52 0.42
CA ILE A 39 15.84 25.10 -0.92
C ILE A 39 14.62 24.57 -1.69
N LEU A 40 14.35 23.26 -1.61
CA LEU A 40 13.18 22.67 -2.26
C LEU A 40 11.88 23.12 -1.60
N MET A 41 11.82 23.20 -0.27
CA MET A 41 10.64 23.69 0.44
C MET A 41 10.32 25.14 0.08
N GLU A 42 11.32 26.02 -0.07
CA GLU A 42 11.12 27.40 -0.55
C GLU A 42 10.45 27.43 -1.94
N LEU A 43 10.86 26.55 -2.86
CA LEU A 43 10.25 26.43 -4.19
C LEU A 43 8.83 25.86 -4.12
N ILE A 44 8.64 24.82 -3.32
CA ILE A 44 7.37 24.13 -3.12
C ILE A 44 6.34 25.05 -2.50
N GLU A 45 6.66 25.79 -1.44
CA GLU A 45 5.71 26.68 -0.76
C GLU A 45 5.14 27.75 -1.69
N LYS A 46 5.96 28.26 -2.62
CA LYS A 46 5.54 29.23 -3.63
C LYS A 46 4.51 28.64 -4.60
N ASP A 47 4.79 27.48 -5.18
CA ASP A 47 3.89 26.82 -6.13
C ASP A 47 2.64 26.25 -5.44
N TRP A 48 2.78 25.82 -4.18
CA TRP A 48 1.69 25.32 -3.36
C TRP A 48 0.70 26.41 -2.98
N SER A 49 1.21 27.57 -2.54
CA SER A 49 0.38 28.76 -2.29
C SER A 49 -0.39 29.18 -3.54
N ARG A 50 0.28 29.19 -4.70
CA ARG A 50 -0.36 29.49 -5.99
C ARG A 50 -1.44 28.47 -6.36
N THR A 51 -1.20 27.17 -6.12
CA THR A 51 -2.18 26.11 -6.38
C THR A 51 -3.41 26.28 -5.49
N ASN A 52 -3.21 26.50 -4.19
CA ASN A 52 -4.30 26.70 -3.24
C ASN A 52 -5.12 27.96 -3.57
N GLN A 53 -4.45 29.09 -3.87
CA GLN A 53 -5.13 30.31 -4.30
C GLN A 53 -6.00 30.07 -5.55
N LYS A 54 -5.47 29.35 -6.55
CA LYS A 54 -6.24 29.01 -7.76
C LYS A 54 -7.47 28.16 -7.42
N TYR A 55 -7.33 27.18 -6.53
CA TYR A 55 -8.46 26.35 -6.09
C TYR A 55 -9.50 27.16 -5.31
N ASP A 56 -9.08 28.15 -4.52
CA ASP A 56 -9.98 29.04 -3.82
C ASP A 56 -10.72 30.02 -4.72
N GLU A 57 -10.05 30.57 -5.74
CA GLU A 57 -10.67 31.50 -6.68
C GLU A 57 -11.64 30.78 -7.63
N THR A 58 -11.24 29.63 -8.17
CA THR A 58 -12.02 28.92 -9.20
C THR A 58 -13.04 27.95 -8.62
N LYS A 59 -12.89 27.56 -7.34
CA LYS A 59 -13.68 26.55 -6.64
C LYS A 59 -13.97 25.33 -7.54
N PRO A 60 -12.94 24.65 -8.07
CA PRO A 60 -13.14 23.50 -8.95
C PRO A 60 -13.73 22.34 -8.15
N LYS A 61 -14.25 21.31 -8.83
CA LYS A 61 -14.57 20.07 -8.13
C LYS A 61 -13.27 19.40 -7.70
N GLN A 62 -13.14 19.06 -6.42
CA GLN A 62 -11.92 18.45 -5.86
C GLN A 62 -12.20 17.03 -5.34
N VAL A 63 -11.19 16.17 -5.34
CA VAL A 63 -11.26 14.84 -4.69
C VAL A 63 -10.50 14.82 -3.37
N PHE A 64 -11.07 14.16 -2.37
CA PHE A 64 -10.45 13.90 -1.09
C PHE A 64 -10.32 12.39 -0.90
N TYR A 65 -9.09 11.89 -0.87
CA TYR A 65 -8.77 10.47 -0.77
C TYR A 65 -8.48 10.09 0.68
N PHE A 66 -9.40 9.35 1.31
CA PHE A 66 -9.28 8.97 2.72
C PHE A 66 -8.64 7.59 2.79
N SER A 67 -7.51 7.48 3.51
CA SER A 67 -6.80 6.21 3.68
C SER A 67 -6.14 6.16 5.06
N MET A 68 -6.15 4.97 5.68
CA MET A 68 -5.39 4.71 6.91
C MET A 68 -3.89 4.63 6.66
N GLU A 69 -3.45 4.40 5.42
CA GLU A 69 -2.02 4.32 5.10
C GLU A 69 -1.64 5.07 3.83
N PHE A 70 -0.43 5.65 3.85
CA PHE A 70 0.29 6.28 2.74
C PHE A 70 1.76 5.88 2.80
N LEU A 71 2.17 4.94 1.94
CA LEU A 71 3.55 4.46 1.93
C LEU A 71 4.38 5.29 0.94
N LEU A 72 4.71 6.54 1.30
CA LEU A 72 5.34 7.53 0.42
C LEU A 72 6.76 7.15 -0.02
N GLY A 73 7.55 6.61 0.91
CA GLY A 73 9.00 6.51 0.78
C GLY A 73 9.67 7.89 0.91
N ARG A 74 10.98 7.93 0.66
CA ARG A 74 11.76 9.18 0.64
C ARG A 74 11.24 10.15 -0.42
N LEU A 75 11.14 11.43 -0.06
CA LEU A 75 10.56 12.48 -0.92
C LEU A 75 11.62 13.35 -1.57
N LEU A 76 12.84 13.46 -1.04
CA LEU A 76 13.89 14.34 -1.58
C LEU A 76 14.16 14.07 -3.06
N GLN A 77 14.51 12.82 -3.41
CA GLN A 77 14.78 12.45 -4.81
C GLN A 77 13.53 12.62 -5.69
N SER A 78 12.35 12.35 -5.14
CA SER A 78 11.09 12.45 -5.86
C SER A 78 10.76 13.90 -6.21
N TYR A 79 10.97 14.84 -5.28
CA TYR A 79 10.76 16.26 -5.52
C TYR A 79 11.78 16.81 -6.50
N LEU A 80 13.05 16.45 -6.33
CA LEU A 80 14.09 16.80 -7.30
C LEU A 80 13.74 16.29 -8.71
N LEU A 81 13.21 15.08 -8.82
CA LEU A 81 12.77 14.53 -10.11
C LEU A 81 11.59 15.33 -10.68
N ASN A 82 10.58 15.61 -9.86
CA ASN A 82 9.37 16.29 -10.30
C ASN A 82 9.63 17.74 -10.72
N TYR A 83 10.63 18.40 -10.13
CA TYR A 83 11.14 19.72 -10.55
C TYR A 83 12.17 19.68 -11.68
N GLN A 84 12.53 18.50 -12.20
CA GLN A 84 13.60 18.30 -13.18
C GLN A 84 15.00 18.76 -12.72
N LEU A 85 15.21 18.81 -11.40
CA LEU A 85 16.48 19.21 -10.78
C LEU A 85 17.33 18.02 -10.34
N LEU A 86 16.85 16.77 -10.44
CA LEU A 86 17.57 15.59 -9.95
C LEU A 86 18.99 15.46 -10.52
N ASN A 87 19.15 15.55 -11.85
CA ASN A 87 20.47 15.44 -12.47
C ASN A 87 21.37 16.63 -12.12
N THR A 88 20.83 17.84 -12.15
CA THR A 88 21.55 19.07 -11.77
C THR A 88 22.03 19.01 -10.32
N CYS A 89 21.17 18.56 -9.40
CA CYS A 89 21.47 18.40 -7.99
C CYS A 89 22.53 17.31 -7.76
N ASN A 90 22.39 16.16 -8.42
CA ASN A 90 23.39 15.09 -8.38
C ASN A 90 24.78 15.59 -8.81
N GLN A 91 24.85 16.41 -9.86
CA GLN A 91 26.12 16.99 -10.30
C GLN A 91 26.64 18.03 -9.31
N ALA A 92 25.79 18.91 -8.80
CA ALA A 92 26.17 19.92 -7.81
C ALA A 92 26.72 19.28 -6.52
N ILE A 93 26.08 18.22 -6.02
CA ILE A 93 26.55 17.45 -4.84
C ILE A 93 27.94 16.84 -5.11
N LYS A 94 28.17 16.27 -6.30
CA LYS A 94 29.47 15.73 -6.70
C LYS A 94 30.55 16.81 -6.80
N GLU A 95 30.22 17.99 -7.34
CA GLU A 95 31.14 19.12 -7.40
C GLU A 95 31.49 19.69 -6.00
N LEU A 96 30.61 19.48 -5.00
CA LEU A 96 30.88 19.76 -3.59
C LEU A 96 31.72 18.68 -2.90
N GLY A 97 32.03 17.56 -3.58
CA GLY A 97 32.85 16.47 -3.07
C GLY A 97 32.08 15.38 -2.31
N PHE A 98 30.76 15.29 -2.46
CA PHE A 98 29.92 14.28 -1.80
C PHE A 98 29.31 13.27 -2.77
N ASP A 99 28.93 12.09 -2.28
CA ASP A 99 28.10 11.14 -3.03
C ASP A 99 26.61 11.46 -2.83
N PRO A 100 25.84 11.73 -3.92
CA PRO A 100 24.41 11.93 -3.81
C PRO A 100 23.66 10.81 -3.08
N GLU A 101 24.07 9.55 -3.22
CA GLU A 101 23.41 8.46 -2.51
C GLU A 101 23.51 8.64 -0.99
N GLU A 102 24.66 9.04 -0.45
CA GLU A 102 24.85 9.32 0.98
C GLU A 102 23.91 10.43 1.47
N ILE A 103 23.74 11.51 0.68
CA ILE A 103 22.81 12.60 0.98
C ILE A 103 21.37 12.07 1.05
N TYR A 104 20.97 11.24 0.08
CA TYR A 104 19.62 10.66 0.05
C TYR A 104 19.39 9.62 1.15
N TYR A 105 20.45 8.99 1.67
CA TYR A 105 20.37 8.07 2.80
C TYR A 105 20.11 8.76 4.14
N CYS A 106 20.34 10.07 4.26
CA CYS A 106 19.96 10.83 5.46
C CYS A 106 18.44 10.84 5.71
N GLU A 107 17.63 10.74 4.65
CA GLU A 107 16.17 10.74 4.78
C GLU A 107 15.66 9.37 5.26
N GLN A 108 14.84 9.37 6.31
CA GLN A 108 14.10 8.18 6.75
C GLN A 108 12.80 8.03 5.96
N ASP A 109 12.40 6.79 5.66
CA ASP A 109 11.07 6.54 5.10
C ASP A 109 10.01 6.93 6.14
N PRO A 110 8.98 7.70 5.79
CA PRO A 110 7.94 8.04 6.75
C PRO A 110 7.11 6.80 7.10
N GLY A 111 6.99 6.51 8.40
CA GLY A 111 6.21 5.41 8.97
C GLY A 111 4.71 5.63 8.85
N LEU A 112 4.20 5.83 7.64
CA LEU A 112 2.80 6.18 7.36
C LEU A 112 2.02 5.07 6.65
N GLY A 113 2.63 3.91 6.41
CA GLY A 113 1.97 2.80 5.76
C GLY A 113 2.67 1.47 5.93
N ASN A 114 2.00 0.40 5.53
CA ASN A 114 2.51 -0.96 5.59
C ASN A 114 2.58 -1.60 4.20
N GLY A 115 1.46 -1.61 3.48
CA GLY A 115 1.24 -2.53 2.36
C GLY A 115 1.05 -1.92 0.98
N GLY A 116 0.47 -2.75 0.11
CA GLY A 116 0.12 -2.36 -1.26
C GLY A 116 -0.96 -1.28 -1.32
N LEU A 117 -1.85 -1.21 -0.33
CA LEU A 117 -2.92 -0.20 -0.25
C LEU A 117 -2.31 1.20 -0.04
N GLY A 118 -1.41 1.36 0.91
CA GLY A 118 -0.73 2.62 1.20
C GLY A 118 0.21 3.02 0.07
N ARG A 119 0.85 2.05 -0.58
CA ARG A 119 1.70 2.34 -1.75
C ARG A 119 0.89 2.77 -2.97
N LEU A 120 -0.30 2.20 -3.15
CA LEU A 120 -1.26 2.62 -4.17
C LEU A 120 -1.72 4.05 -3.91
N ALA A 121 -2.15 4.35 -2.68
CA ALA A 121 -2.56 5.71 -2.30
C ALA A 121 -1.45 6.73 -2.60
N ALA A 122 -0.20 6.42 -2.26
CA ALA A 122 0.94 7.28 -2.59
C ALA A 122 1.18 7.43 -4.11
N CYS A 123 1.01 6.37 -4.91
CA CYS A 123 1.09 6.49 -6.39
C CYS A 123 -0.09 7.28 -6.97
N PHE A 124 -1.28 7.18 -6.38
CA PHE A 124 -2.46 7.93 -6.78
C PHE A 124 -2.30 9.42 -6.49
N LEU A 125 -1.75 9.80 -5.34
CA LEU A 125 -1.45 11.20 -5.02
C LEU A 125 -0.46 11.79 -6.03
N ASP A 126 0.64 11.08 -6.30
CA ASP A 126 1.65 11.50 -7.29
C ASP A 126 1.05 11.65 -8.70
N SER A 127 0.22 10.70 -9.16
CA SER A 127 -0.48 10.80 -10.45
C SER A 127 -1.52 11.91 -10.50
N THR A 128 -2.23 12.14 -9.40
CA THR A 128 -3.24 13.20 -9.33
C THR A 128 -2.58 14.57 -9.48
N ALA A 129 -1.46 14.81 -8.80
CA ALA A 129 -0.68 16.04 -8.93
C ALA A 129 -0.01 16.14 -10.32
N SER A 130 0.61 15.07 -10.82
CA SER A 130 1.29 15.05 -12.12
C SER A 130 0.35 15.28 -13.32
N LEU A 131 -0.91 14.87 -13.18
CA LEU A 131 -1.96 15.12 -14.19
C LEU A 131 -2.70 16.46 -14.00
N SER A 132 -2.27 17.26 -13.03
CA SER A 132 -2.86 18.55 -12.64
C SER A 132 -4.33 18.45 -12.23
N TYR A 133 -4.72 17.36 -11.56
CA TYR A 133 -6.05 17.25 -10.96
C TYR A 133 -6.06 17.81 -9.53
N PRO A 134 -7.13 18.54 -9.13
CA PRO A 134 -7.31 18.96 -7.74
C PRO A 134 -7.71 17.76 -6.87
N GLY A 135 -6.74 17.19 -6.16
CA GLY A 135 -6.99 16.04 -5.32
C GLY A 135 -6.02 15.85 -4.18
N HIS A 136 -6.57 15.70 -2.97
CA HIS A 136 -5.85 15.72 -1.71
C HIS A 136 -5.96 14.37 -0.99
N GLY A 137 -4.95 14.03 -0.19
CA GLY A 137 -4.97 12.84 0.68
C GLY A 137 -5.26 13.23 2.13
N TYR A 138 -5.99 12.39 2.84
CA TYR A 138 -6.22 12.52 4.29
C TYR A 138 -5.89 11.21 5.00
N GLY A 139 -5.06 11.29 6.04
CA GLY A 139 -4.60 10.16 6.84
C GLY A 139 -4.24 10.55 8.27
N ILE A 140 -3.62 9.64 9.01
CA ILE A 140 -3.14 9.86 10.38
C ILE A 140 -1.62 9.97 10.37
N ARG A 141 -1.08 10.89 11.18
CA ARG A 141 0.36 11.07 11.38
C ARG A 141 0.86 10.09 12.45
N PHE A 142 1.07 8.83 12.08
CA PHE A 142 1.54 7.81 13.02
C PHE A 142 2.98 8.08 13.49
N ARG A 143 3.18 8.08 14.81
CA ARG A 143 4.50 8.33 15.41
C ARG A 143 5.47 7.18 15.23
N TYR A 144 4.97 5.95 15.20
CA TYR A 144 5.80 4.73 15.23
C TYR A 144 5.54 3.79 14.05
N GLY A 145 4.81 4.27 13.03
CA GLY A 145 4.38 3.48 11.88
C GLY A 145 3.76 2.14 12.25
N LEU A 146 4.09 1.10 11.49
CA LEU A 146 3.72 -0.27 11.86
C LEU A 146 4.74 -0.82 12.89
N PHE A 147 5.98 -0.99 12.46
CA PHE A 147 7.17 -1.29 13.27
C PHE A 147 8.41 -1.34 12.36
N GLU A 148 9.58 -1.08 12.94
CA GLU A 148 10.88 -1.46 12.38
C GLU A 148 11.12 -2.95 12.64
N GLN A 149 11.41 -3.70 11.57
CA GLN A 149 11.67 -5.13 11.66
C GLN A 149 13.15 -5.38 11.93
N ARG A 150 13.45 -6.20 12.93
CA ARG A 150 14.77 -6.80 13.12
C ARG A 150 14.67 -8.31 13.09
N ILE A 151 15.71 -8.97 12.60
CA ILE A 151 15.83 -10.42 12.67
C ILE A 151 16.86 -10.80 13.74
N ILE A 152 16.40 -11.40 14.84
CA ILE A 152 17.26 -11.88 15.93
C ILE A 152 17.15 -13.40 16.00
N ASN A 153 18.27 -14.10 15.80
CA ASN A 153 18.32 -15.58 15.76
C ASN A 153 17.31 -16.19 14.76
N GLY A 154 17.04 -15.51 13.65
CA GLY A 154 16.06 -15.92 12.63
C GLY A 154 14.60 -15.59 12.97
N TYR A 155 14.31 -14.99 14.12
CA TYR A 155 12.97 -14.55 14.50
C TYR A 155 12.76 -13.09 14.15
N GLN A 156 11.55 -12.76 13.69
CA GLN A 156 11.12 -11.38 13.58
C GLN A 156 10.89 -10.77 14.98
N THR A 157 11.54 -9.64 15.21
CA THR A 157 11.34 -8.76 16.36
C THR A 157 10.84 -7.40 15.88
N GLU A 158 9.75 -6.93 16.48
CA GLU A 158 9.11 -5.66 16.18
C GLU A 158 9.64 -4.56 17.11
N LEU A 159 10.24 -3.51 16.55
CA LEU A 159 10.66 -2.31 17.27
C LEU A 159 9.84 -1.10 16.81
N PRO A 160 9.62 -0.05 17.63
CA PRO A 160 8.95 1.15 17.16
C PRO A 160 9.75 1.83 16.02
N ASP A 161 9.06 2.30 14.98
CA ASP A 161 9.68 3.01 13.86
C ASP A 161 9.82 4.50 14.18
N TYR A 162 11.00 4.91 14.68
CA TYR A 162 11.26 6.28 15.14
C TYR A 162 11.60 7.27 14.01
N TRP A 163 10.84 7.25 12.90
CA TRP A 163 11.07 8.15 11.76
C TRP A 163 10.89 9.65 12.08
N LEU A 164 10.18 9.96 13.18
CA LEU A 164 9.98 11.32 13.71
C LEU A 164 10.89 11.67 14.88
N LYS A 165 11.97 10.90 15.10
CA LYS A 165 12.97 11.25 16.13
C LYS A 165 13.58 12.62 15.85
N ASP A 166 13.93 12.85 14.59
CA ASP A 166 14.38 14.13 14.08
C ASP A 166 13.23 14.84 13.33
N ARG A 167 13.37 16.15 13.12
CA ARG A 167 12.36 16.92 12.38
C ARG A 167 12.20 16.36 10.96
N TYR A 168 10.98 16.01 10.58
CA TYR A 168 10.67 15.67 9.19
C TYR A 168 10.59 16.96 8.36
N PRO A 169 11.44 17.16 7.33
CA PRO A 169 11.57 18.47 6.69
C PRO A 169 10.39 18.82 5.77
N TRP A 170 9.58 17.83 5.39
CA TRP A 170 8.54 18.00 4.36
C TRP A 170 7.14 18.29 4.92
N GLU A 171 6.97 18.30 6.24
CA GLU A 171 5.67 18.58 6.87
C GLU A 171 5.58 19.99 7.44
N ILE A 172 4.39 20.59 7.34
CA ILE A 172 4.05 21.86 7.97
C ILE A 172 2.95 21.62 8.98
N ARG A 173 3.23 21.87 10.25
CA ARG A 173 2.23 21.85 11.33
C ARG A 173 1.30 23.06 11.20
N ARG A 174 -0.01 22.82 11.16
CA ARG A 174 -1.08 23.83 11.02
C ARG A 174 -1.93 23.90 12.28
N ALA A 175 -1.32 24.33 13.38
CA ALA A 175 -1.96 24.33 14.71
C ALA A 175 -3.21 25.22 14.77
N ASP A 176 -3.23 26.30 14.00
CA ASP A 176 -4.34 27.23 13.81
C ASP A 176 -5.55 26.59 13.12
N GLU A 177 -5.34 25.48 12.41
CA GLU A 177 -6.38 24.72 11.74
C GLU A 177 -6.87 23.51 12.54
N ALA A 178 -6.41 23.33 13.78
CA ALA A 178 -6.80 22.22 14.64
C ALA A 178 -8.31 22.16 14.90
N VAL A 179 -8.84 20.95 15.08
CA VAL A 179 -10.26 20.70 15.33
C VAL A 179 -10.43 19.76 16.51
N THR A 180 -11.51 19.95 17.28
CA THR A 180 -11.83 19.09 18.41
C THR A 180 -12.67 17.91 17.96
N ILE A 181 -12.25 16.71 18.34
CA ILE A 181 -12.97 15.45 18.12
C ILE A 181 -13.59 15.04 19.44
N GLN A 182 -14.87 14.67 19.39
CA GLN A 182 -15.63 14.21 20.54
C GLN A 182 -15.90 12.71 20.43
N LEU A 183 -15.58 11.98 21.48
CA LEU A 183 -15.74 10.54 21.61
C LEU A 183 -16.52 10.19 22.89
N ALA A 184 -17.08 8.99 22.91
CA ALA A 184 -17.81 8.44 24.05
C ALA A 184 -18.93 9.37 24.55
N GLY A 185 -19.26 9.26 25.83
CA GLY A 185 -20.32 10.01 26.48
C GLY A 185 -21.72 9.44 26.21
N HIS A 186 -22.73 10.20 26.62
CA HIS A 186 -24.13 9.86 26.42
C HIS A 186 -24.79 10.86 25.46
N CYS A 187 -25.41 10.39 24.36
CA CYS A 187 -26.29 11.22 23.53
C CYS A 187 -27.74 10.79 23.70
N TYR A 188 -28.63 11.78 23.80
CA TYR A 188 -30.08 11.60 23.74
C TYR A 188 -30.71 12.68 22.87
N LEU A 189 -31.85 12.35 22.26
CA LEU A 189 -32.64 13.29 21.46
C LEU A 189 -33.66 14.00 22.35
N LYS A 190 -33.74 15.32 22.21
CA LYS A 190 -34.77 16.15 22.82
C LYS A 190 -35.60 16.82 21.75
N GLU A 191 -36.91 16.79 21.91
CA GLU A 191 -37.84 17.53 21.04
C GLU A 191 -37.81 19.02 21.39
N ARG A 192 -37.74 19.85 20.35
CA ARG A 192 -37.84 21.32 20.45
C ARG A 192 -39.28 21.75 20.29
N GLU A 193 -39.54 23.03 20.59
CA GLU A 193 -40.88 23.63 20.47
C GLU A 193 -41.46 23.59 19.05
N ASP A 194 -40.61 23.51 18.02
CA ASP A 194 -41.01 23.40 16.61
C ASP A 194 -41.22 21.93 16.15
N GLY A 195 -41.11 20.95 17.06
CA GLY A 195 -41.20 19.52 16.76
C GLY A 195 -39.92 18.90 16.19
N SER A 196 -38.86 19.70 15.99
CA SER A 196 -37.56 19.19 15.54
C SER A 196 -36.78 18.53 16.69
N LEU A 197 -35.97 17.52 16.38
CA LEU A 197 -35.13 16.84 17.36
C LEU A 197 -33.74 17.48 17.42
N ILE A 198 -33.19 17.63 18.63
CA ILE A 198 -31.78 18.00 18.88
C ILE A 198 -31.08 16.88 19.64
N CYS A 199 -29.90 16.42 19.18
CA CYS A 199 -29.04 15.57 20.02
C CYS A 199 -28.29 16.45 21.02
N LEU A 200 -28.37 16.06 22.29
CA LEU A 200 -27.58 16.62 23.38
C LEU A 200 -26.57 15.57 23.83
N TYR A 201 -25.39 16.02 24.23
CA TYR A 201 -24.31 15.18 24.70
C TYR A 201 -23.92 15.50 26.14
N GLU A 202 -23.57 14.46 26.89
CA GLU A 202 -23.03 14.55 28.25
C GLU A 202 -21.75 13.69 28.36
N ASN A 203 -20.76 14.17 29.12
CA ASN A 203 -19.53 13.43 29.48
C ASN A 203 -18.72 12.91 28.28
N GLN A 204 -18.52 13.73 27.25
CA GLN A 204 -17.70 13.37 26.10
C GLN A 204 -16.20 13.50 26.41
N GLU A 205 -15.42 12.53 25.93
CA GLU A 205 -13.97 12.63 25.80
C GLU A 205 -13.65 13.58 24.64
N LYS A 206 -12.74 14.55 24.85
CA LYS A 206 -12.34 15.51 23.83
C LYS A 206 -10.87 15.32 23.47
N ILE A 207 -10.60 15.29 22.17
CA ILE A 207 -9.25 15.11 21.63
C ILE A 207 -8.99 16.20 20.60
N MET A 208 -7.79 16.78 20.61
CA MET A 208 -7.39 17.73 19.59
C MET A 208 -6.82 16.99 18.38
N ALA A 209 -7.35 17.26 17.19
CA ALA A 209 -6.78 16.80 15.93
C ALA A 209 -5.98 17.94 15.29
N VAL A 210 -4.65 17.83 15.31
CA VAL A 210 -3.74 18.82 14.74
C VAL A 210 -3.28 18.40 13.35
N PRO A 211 -3.51 19.21 12.30
CA PRO A 211 -3.10 18.88 10.94
C PRO A 211 -1.62 19.13 10.69
N TYR A 212 -1.00 18.20 9.98
CA TYR A 212 0.34 18.27 9.42
C TYR A 212 0.23 18.04 7.91
N ASP A 213 0.63 19.03 7.12
CA ASP A 213 0.49 18.97 5.67
C ASP A 213 1.83 18.62 5.01
N ILE A 214 1.79 17.62 4.13
CA ILE A 214 2.90 17.24 3.24
C ILE A 214 2.52 17.64 1.80
N PRO A 215 3.36 18.40 1.09
CA PRO A 215 3.09 18.81 -0.29
C PRO A 215 3.25 17.62 -1.24
N ILE A 216 2.29 17.39 -2.13
CA ILE A 216 2.38 16.39 -3.19
C ILE A 216 2.67 17.10 -4.50
N VAL A 217 3.95 17.12 -4.88
CA VAL A 217 4.46 17.81 -6.06
C VAL A 217 4.15 17.02 -7.32
N GLY A 218 3.51 17.64 -8.32
CA GLY A 218 3.29 17.04 -9.63
C GLY A 218 4.56 17.00 -10.48
N TYR A 219 4.73 15.94 -11.28
CA TYR A 219 5.86 15.84 -12.21
C TYR A 219 5.74 16.88 -13.33
N ASP A 220 6.76 17.74 -13.45
CA ASP A 220 6.94 18.70 -14.55
C ASP A 220 5.71 19.60 -14.78
N ASN A 221 5.16 20.10 -13.68
CA ASN A 221 4.11 21.10 -13.66
C ASN A 221 4.20 21.93 -12.35
N GLN A 222 3.32 22.93 -12.17
CA GLN A 222 3.27 23.74 -10.94
C GLN A 222 2.12 23.34 -10.01
N THR A 223 1.51 22.17 -10.20
CA THR A 223 0.42 21.69 -9.35
C THR A 223 0.99 21.01 -8.12
N ILE A 224 0.67 21.56 -6.94
CA ILE A 224 1.02 20.95 -5.66
C ILE A 224 -0.26 20.71 -4.87
N ASN A 225 -0.59 19.44 -4.68
CA ASN A 225 -1.70 19.03 -3.85
C ASN A 225 -1.24 18.79 -2.40
N THR A 226 -2.17 18.45 -1.51
CA THR A 226 -1.87 18.29 -0.08
C THR A 226 -2.18 16.87 0.36
N LEU A 227 -1.24 16.22 1.06
CA LEU A 227 -1.52 15.13 1.96
C LEU A 227 -1.61 15.69 3.38
N ARG A 228 -2.81 15.72 3.95
CA ARG A 228 -3.06 16.17 5.32
C ARG A 228 -3.07 14.98 6.27
N LEU A 229 -2.24 15.03 7.29
CA LEU A 229 -2.10 13.99 8.30
C LEU A 229 -2.50 14.53 9.67
N TRP A 230 -3.35 13.80 10.39
CA TRP A 230 -3.84 14.22 11.70
C TRP A 230 -3.00 13.62 12.82
N SER A 231 -2.50 14.48 13.71
CA SER A 231 -1.90 14.10 15.00
C SER A 231 -2.94 14.24 16.10
N ALA A 232 -3.12 13.21 16.91
CA ALA A 232 -3.99 13.26 18.07
C ALA A 232 -3.19 13.82 19.25
N GLU A 233 -3.62 14.95 19.78
CA GLU A 233 -2.99 15.67 20.88
C GLU A 233 -4.03 15.89 22.01
N PRO A 234 -3.62 15.84 23.29
CA PRO A 234 -4.51 16.18 24.39
C PRO A 234 -4.88 17.68 24.36
N ILE A 235 -6.03 18.02 24.93
CA ILE A 235 -6.42 19.41 25.16
C ILE A 235 -5.78 19.85 26.48
N ALA A 236 -4.97 20.91 26.44
CA ALA A 236 -4.43 21.51 27.64
C ALA A 236 -5.52 22.34 28.35
N ASP A 237 -6.19 21.75 29.35
CA ASP A 237 -7.01 22.51 30.29
C ASP A 237 -6.11 22.97 31.44
N ILE A 238 -5.94 24.31 31.57
CA ILE A 238 -5.12 24.98 32.58
C ILE A 238 -5.99 25.32 33.79
N GLU A 239 -6.52 24.31 34.48
CA GLU A 239 -7.11 24.53 35.81
C GLU A 239 -6.16 23.98 36.88
N GLU A 240 -5.96 24.73 37.97
CA GLU A 240 -5.18 24.31 39.15
C GLU A 240 -5.86 23.10 39.79
N GLN A 241 -5.16 21.96 39.94
CA GLN A 241 -5.80 20.69 40.32
C GLN A 241 -5.17 19.96 41.51
N GLU A 242 -6.02 19.21 42.21
CA GLU A 242 -5.75 18.33 43.37
C GLU A 242 -4.96 17.06 42.95
N GLU A 243 -4.18 16.48 43.88
CA GLU A 243 -3.27 15.34 43.63
C GLU A 243 -3.95 14.09 43.01
N ASP A 244 -5.21 13.82 43.35
CA ASP A 244 -5.95 12.63 42.86
C ASP A 244 -6.43 12.76 41.40
N GLN A 245 -6.52 13.98 40.85
CA GLN A 245 -6.95 14.21 39.45
C GLN A 245 -5.79 14.10 38.45
N TYR A 246 -4.55 14.23 38.94
CA TYR A 246 -3.34 14.22 38.12
C TYR A 246 -3.14 12.89 37.35
N TYR A 247 -3.28 11.75 38.02
CA TYR A 247 -3.08 10.44 37.38
C TYR A 247 -4.14 10.14 36.32
N HIS A 248 -5.39 10.53 36.57
CA HIS A 248 -6.46 10.39 35.58
C HIS A 248 -6.23 11.26 34.34
N GLN A 249 -5.71 12.47 34.51
CA GLN A 249 -5.34 13.33 33.37
C GLN A 249 -4.21 12.71 32.54
N LEU A 250 -3.15 12.18 33.19
CA LEU A 250 -2.06 11.50 32.49
C LEU A 250 -2.55 10.29 31.68
N GLU A 251 -3.49 9.51 32.21
CA GLU A 251 -4.12 8.40 31.48
C GLU A 251 -4.88 8.89 30.24
N GLN A 252 -5.64 9.99 30.36
CA GLN A 252 -6.35 10.60 29.23
C GLN A 252 -5.40 11.15 28.17
N GLU A 253 -4.31 11.81 28.59
CA GLU A 253 -3.26 12.29 27.68
C GLU A 253 -2.65 11.11 26.92
N HIS A 254 -2.28 10.05 27.64
CA HIS A 254 -1.70 8.85 27.03
C HIS A 254 -2.66 8.18 26.06
N SER A 255 -3.96 8.06 26.39
CA SER A 255 -4.99 7.52 25.50
C SER A 255 -5.14 8.34 24.21
N SER A 256 -5.14 9.67 24.33
CA SER A 256 -5.18 10.59 23.18
C SER A 256 -3.99 10.37 22.26
N TRP A 257 -2.79 10.29 22.84
CA TRP A 257 -1.57 10.05 22.09
C TRP A 257 -1.57 8.70 21.37
N GLN A 258 -2.18 7.65 21.93
CA GLN A 258 -2.22 6.31 21.31
C GLN A 258 -2.94 6.29 19.97
N ILE A 259 -3.92 7.16 19.74
CA ILE A 259 -4.68 7.22 18.48
C ILE A 259 -3.75 7.45 17.29
N SER A 260 -2.80 8.38 17.37
CA SER A 260 -1.78 8.58 16.33
C SER A 260 -0.45 7.91 16.65
N GLY A 261 -0.46 6.84 17.45
CA GLY A 261 0.73 6.07 17.83
C GLY A 261 1.18 5.10 16.72
N PHE A 262 0.50 3.96 16.63
CA PHE A 262 0.82 2.87 15.70
C PHE A 262 -0.26 2.70 14.62
N LEU A 263 0.17 2.33 13.42
CA LEU A 263 -0.69 1.91 12.32
C LEU A 263 -1.14 0.46 12.56
N TYR A 264 -2.44 0.19 12.48
CA TYR A 264 -3.03 -1.13 12.72
C TYR A 264 -2.58 -1.74 14.06
N PRO A 265 -2.96 -1.12 15.20
CA PRO A 265 -2.67 -1.69 16.51
C PRO A 265 -3.26 -3.10 16.61
N ASP A 266 -2.65 -3.94 17.45
CA ASP A 266 -3.14 -5.30 17.70
C ASP A 266 -4.58 -5.26 18.22
N ASP A 267 -5.50 -5.87 17.47
CA ASP A 267 -6.93 -5.91 17.73
C ASP A 267 -7.43 -7.29 18.17
N SER A 268 -6.51 -8.14 18.67
CA SER A 268 -6.85 -9.43 19.26
C SER A 268 -7.67 -9.29 20.56
N HIS A 269 -7.58 -8.14 21.22
CA HIS A 269 -8.27 -7.80 22.48
C HIS A 269 -9.27 -6.65 22.31
N TYR A 270 -10.16 -6.45 23.30
CA TYR A 270 -11.23 -5.45 23.23
C TYR A 270 -10.68 -4.02 23.11
N GLU A 271 -9.67 -3.69 23.89
CA GLU A 271 -9.02 -2.37 23.93
C GLU A 271 -8.36 -2.04 22.59
N GLY A 272 -7.73 -3.03 21.95
CA GLY A 272 -7.13 -2.90 20.63
C GLY A 272 -8.16 -2.61 19.53
N LYS A 273 -9.29 -3.33 19.56
CA LYS A 273 -10.45 -3.07 18.69
C LYS A 273 -11.00 -1.66 18.91
N GLN A 274 -11.19 -1.27 20.17
CA GLN A 274 -11.66 0.07 20.51
C GLN A 274 -10.71 1.16 20.02
N LEU A 275 -9.39 0.98 20.17
CA LEU A 275 -8.39 1.92 19.65
C LEU A 275 -8.44 2.04 18.13
N ARG A 276 -8.54 0.92 17.40
CA ARG A 276 -8.69 0.91 15.94
C ARG A 276 -9.96 1.65 15.50
N LEU A 277 -11.07 1.50 16.22
CA LEU A 277 -12.30 2.24 15.96
C LEU A 277 -12.14 3.75 16.26
N LYS A 278 -11.49 4.11 17.38
CA LYS A 278 -11.12 5.51 17.70
C LYS A 278 -10.30 6.13 16.58
N GLN A 279 -9.29 5.42 16.05
CA GLN A 279 -8.47 5.88 14.92
C GLN A 279 -9.29 6.18 13.66
N GLN A 280 -10.19 5.26 13.29
CA GLN A 280 -11.04 5.44 12.11
C GLN A 280 -11.96 6.64 12.25
N TYR A 281 -12.62 6.79 13.41
CA TYR A 281 -13.50 7.93 13.64
C TYR A 281 -12.73 9.26 13.72
N PHE A 282 -11.58 9.26 14.41
CA PHE A 282 -10.68 10.41 14.50
C PHE A 282 -10.29 10.93 13.11
N LEU A 283 -9.86 10.04 12.23
CA LEU A 283 -9.54 10.38 10.84
C LEU A 283 -10.72 11.03 10.13
N VAL A 284 -11.89 10.38 10.14
CA VAL A 284 -13.02 10.86 9.32
C VAL A 284 -13.64 12.14 9.86
N SER A 285 -13.77 12.30 11.19
CA SER A 285 -14.34 13.50 11.79
C SER A 285 -13.42 14.70 11.60
N ALA A 286 -12.12 14.56 11.88
CA ALA A 286 -11.16 15.65 11.66
C ALA A 286 -11.15 16.11 10.19
N SER A 287 -11.12 15.14 9.26
CA SER A 287 -11.08 15.41 7.82
C SER A 287 -12.36 16.07 7.32
N LEU A 288 -13.54 15.63 7.77
CA LEU A 288 -14.81 16.21 7.35
C LEU A 288 -15.02 17.61 7.91
N GLN A 289 -14.68 17.85 9.18
CA GLN A 289 -14.73 19.19 9.77
C GLN A 289 -13.84 20.17 9.00
N ASP A 290 -12.62 19.76 8.65
CA ASP A 290 -11.71 20.58 7.85
C ASP A 290 -12.24 20.86 6.44
N ILE A 291 -12.71 19.82 5.74
CA ILE A 291 -13.30 19.98 4.41
C ILE A 291 -14.47 20.96 4.51
N LEU A 292 -15.45 20.72 5.38
CA LEU A 292 -16.65 21.56 5.46
C LEU A 292 -16.35 23.00 5.89
N ARG A 293 -15.29 23.25 6.69
CA ARG A 293 -14.79 24.59 6.97
C ARG A 293 -14.36 25.33 5.69
N LYS A 294 -13.62 24.66 4.80
CA LYS A 294 -13.17 25.21 3.49
C LYS A 294 -14.33 25.48 2.52
N TYR A 295 -15.43 24.75 2.66
CA TYR A 295 -16.64 24.91 1.86
C TYR A 295 -17.77 25.66 2.60
N SER A 296 -17.48 26.34 3.71
CA SER A 296 -18.48 27.03 4.54
C SER A 296 -19.27 28.12 3.81
N SER A 297 -18.66 28.78 2.82
CA SER A 297 -19.32 29.77 1.95
C SER A 297 -20.16 29.17 0.82
N ILE A 298 -20.14 27.84 0.67
CA ILE A 298 -20.85 27.11 -0.38
C ILE A 298 -22.08 26.44 0.24
N SER A 299 -23.24 26.64 -0.39
CA SER A 299 -24.49 26.00 0.06
C SER A 299 -24.34 24.47 0.08
N SER A 300 -24.81 23.84 1.15
CA SER A 300 -24.74 22.38 1.36
C SER A 300 -25.30 21.60 0.16
N ALA A 301 -26.38 22.06 -0.45
CA ALA A 301 -27.00 21.43 -1.62
C ALA A 301 -26.09 21.37 -2.86
N THR A 302 -25.07 22.24 -2.92
CA THR A 302 -24.11 22.31 -4.02
C THR A 302 -22.80 21.58 -3.75
N LEU A 303 -22.57 21.09 -2.52
CA LEU A 303 -21.35 20.36 -2.14
C LEU A 303 -21.03 19.19 -3.09
N PRO A 304 -21.98 18.33 -3.52
CA PRO A 304 -21.66 17.21 -4.41
C PRO A 304 -21.14 17.62 -5.80
N LYS A 305 -21.35 18.89 -6.20
CA LYS A 305 -20.80 19.47 -7.44
C LYS A 305 -19.37 19.99 -7.24
N LYS A 306 -18.93 20.17 -6.01
CA LYS A 306 -17.67 20.83 -5.63
C LYS A 306 -16.68 19.90 -4.93
N LEU A 307 -17.14 18.79 -4.35
CA LEU A 307 -16.25 17.80 -3.77
C LEU A 307 -16.74 16.37 -4.00
N VAL A 308 -15.82 15.43 -3.89
CA VAL A 308 -16.05 13.98 -3.85
C VAL A 308 -15.05 13.37 -2.87
N ILE A 309 -15.50 12.41 -2.06
CA ILE A 309 -14.65 11.72 -1.10
C ILE A 309 -14.53 10.26 -1.53
N GLN A 310 -13.29 9.80 -1.70
CA GLN A 310 -12.99 8.41 -2.00
C GLN A 310 -12.67 7.67 -0.69
N ILE A 311 -13.48 6.67 -0.38
CA ILE A 311 -13.30 5.75 0.74
C ILE A 311 -12.43 4.59 0.25
N ASN A 312 -11.22 4.49 0.82
CA ASN A 312 -10.23 3.46 0.47
C ASN A 312 -10.30 2.29 1.47
N ASP A 313 -10.92 1.18 1.03
CA ASP A 313 -11.32 0.05 1.88
C ASP A 313 -12.33 0.45 2.97
N THR A 314 -12.66 -0.43 3.93
CA THR A 314 -13.73 -0.16 4.91
C THR A 314 -13.37 0.87 5.99
N HIS A 315 -12.09 1.13 6.22
CA HIS A 315 -11.62 1.96 7.35
C HIS A 315 -12.28 3.35 7.45
N PRO A 316 -12.44 4.13 6.36
CA PRO A 316 -13.05 5.45 6.42
C PRO A 316 -14.57 5.44 6.19
N SER A 317 -15.25 4.29 6.29
CA SER A 317 -16.70 4.21 6.04
C SER A 317 -17.53 5.02 7.02
N LEU A 318 -16.99 5.32 8.21
CA LEU A 318 -17.60 6.21 9.20
C LEU A 318 -17.73 7.66 8.72
N ALA A 319 -17.05 8.04 7.64
CA ALA A 319 -17.25 9.35 7.02
C ALA A 319 -18.70 9.55 6.54
N ILE A 320 -19.40 8.46 6.19
CA ILE A 320 -20.80 8.51 5.74
C ILE A 320 -21.72 9.00 6.87
N PRO A 321 -21.82 8.32 8.03
CA PRO A 321 -22.67 8.79 9.11
C PRO A 321 -22.13 10.06 9.78
N GLU A 322 -20.82 10.33 9.77
CA GLU A 322 -20.29 11.59 10.32
C GLU A 322 -20.67 12.81 9.47
N LEU A 323 -20.60 12.70 8.13
CA LEU A 323 -21.10 13.78 7.28
C LEU A 323 -22.60 14.00 7.50
N LEU A 324 -23.35 12.90 7.64
CA LEU A 324 -24.78 12.97 7.94
C LEU A 324 -25.04 13.65 9.29
N ARG A 325 -24.25 13.33 10.33
CA ARG A 325 -24.29 14.00 11.65
C ARG A 325 -24.10 15.51 11.51
N ILE A 326 -23.05 15.95 10.81
CA ILE A 326 -22.78 17.39 10.64
C ILE A 326 -23.93 18.09 9.89
N LEU A 327 -24.46 17.46 8.83
CA LEU A 327 -25.55 18.04 8.04
C LEU A 327 -26.87 18.15 8.84
N LEU A 328 -27.17 17.16 9.68
CA LEU A 328 -28.36 17.14 10.52
C LEU A 328 -28.21 18.02 11.76
N ASP A 329 -27.18 17.77 12.56
CA ASP A 329 -27.08 18.31 13.92
C ASP A 329 -26.53 19.75 13.90
N GLU A 330 -25.59 20.06 13.01
CA GLU A 330 -24.94 21.38 12.93
C GLU A 330 -25.54 22.27 11.84
N LYS A 331 -25.81 21.71 10.65
CA LYS A 331 -26.42 22.46 9.53
C LYS A 331 -27.94 22.43 9.54
N ARG A 332 -28.58 21.64 10.42
CA ARG A 332 -30.04 21.58 10.61
C ARG A 332 -30.81 21.30 9.33
N LEU A 333 -30.27 20.41 8.49
CA LEU A 333 -30.97 19.94 7.30
C LEU A 333 -31.93 18.81 7.65
N GLU A 334 -32.99 18.67 6.86
CA GLU A 334 -33.87 17.51 6.90
C GLU A 334 -33.15 16.24 6.45
N TRP A 335 -33.56 15.09 6.99
CA TRP A 335 -32.95 13.78 6.70
C TRP A 335 -32.82 13.49 5.21
N GLU A 336 -33.91 13.62 4.45
CA GLU A 336 -33.92 13.28 3.03
C GLU A 336 -32.91 14.11 2.23
N VAL A 337 -32.80 15.40 2.56
CA VAL A 337 -31.85 16.32 1.91
C VAL A 337 -30.42 15.97 2.30
N ALA A 338 -30.16 15.76 3.60
CA ALA A 338 -28.84 15.42 4.11
C ALA A 338 -28.34 14.08 3.54
N TRP A 339 -29.20 13.06 3.51
CA TRP A 339 -28.88 11.74 2.98
C TRP A 339 -28.66 11.75 1.46
N GLU A 340 -29.43 12.55 0.71
CA GLU A 340 -29.18 12.74 -0.72
C GLU A 340 -27.82 13.39 -1.00
N ILE A 341 -27.44 14.41 -0.23
CA ILE A 341 -26.13 15.06 -0.33
C ILE A 341 -25.02 14.05 -0.01
N THR A 342 -25.12 13.36 1.12
CA THR A 342 -24.15 12.35 1.59
C THR A 342 -23.92 11.27 0.53
N ARG A 343 -24.98 10.66 -0.01
CA ARG A 343 -24.86 9.61 -1.04
C ARG A 343 -24.17 10.07 -2.32
N LYS A 344 -24.27 11.35 -2.68
CA LYS A 344 -23.65 11.92 -3.89
C LYS A 344 -22.19 12.34 -3.70
N ILE A 345 -21.70 12.36 -2.46
CA ILE A 345 -20.32 12.76 -2.13
C ILE A 345 -19.38 11.55 -2.08
N PHE A 346 -19.84 10.39 -1.59
CA PHE A 346 -18.97 9.24 -1.34
C PHE A 346 -18.90 8.24 -2.49
N ALA A 347 -17.67 7.79 -2.78
CA ALA A 347 -17.38 6.62 -3.61
C ALA A 347 -16.50 5.65 -2.83
N TYR A 348 -16.71 4.34 -3.00
CA TYR A 348 -16.05 3.29 -2.25
C TYR A 348 -15.20 2.39 -3.15
N THR A 349 -13.93 2.18 -2.79
CA THR A 349 -13.07 1.16 -3.40
C THR A 349 -12.88 0.00 -2.44
N ASN A 350 -13.18 -1.21 -2.90
CA ASN A 350 -12.86 -2.44 -2.18
C ASN A 350 -11.50 -3.00 -2.67
N HIS A 351 -10.64 -3.40 -1.73
CA HIS A 351 -9.30 -3.92 -1.99
C HIS A 351 -9.09 -5.38 -1.56
N THR A 352 -10.14 -6.08 -1.12
CA THR A 352 -10.05 -7.43 -0.58
C THR A 352 -11.22 -8.31 -1.00
N LEU A 353 -10.91 -9.56 -1.32
CA LEU A 353 -11.90 -10.63 -1.58
C LEU A 353 -12.22 -11.46 -0.35
N MET A 354 -11.46 -11.29 0.73
CA MET A 354 -11.63 -12.09 1.94
C MET A 354 -12.76 -11.48 2.77
N SER A 355 -13.86 -12.21 2.93
CA SER A 355 -14.99 -11.78 3.77
C SER A 355 -14.58 -11.50 5.21
N GLU A 356 -13.57 -12.21 5.72
CA GLU A 356 -12.99 -12.03 7.05
C GLU A 356 -12.21 -10.71 7.18
N ALA A 357 -11.78 -10.12 6.06
CA ALA A 357 -11.09 -8.84 6.02
C ALA A 357 -12.05 -7.65 5.88
N LEU A 358 -13.35 -7.89 5.65
CA LEU A 358 -14.37 -6.84 5.65
C LEU A 358 -14.76 -6.53 7.10
N GLU A 359 -14.42 -5.33 7.56
CA GLU A 359 -14.54 -4.97 8.97
C GLU A 359 -16.00 -5.06 9.48
N THR A 360 -16.15 -5.72 10.62
CA THR A 360 -17.38 -5.75 11.41
C THR A 360 -17.09 -5.33 12.85
N TRP A 361 -18.03 -4.63 13.47
CA TRP A 361 -17.86 -4.14 14.83
C TRP A 361 -19.04 -4.51 15.73
N PRO A 362 -18.79 -4.93 16.99
CA PRO A 362 -19.87 -5.18 17.94
C PRO A 362 -20.71 -3.93 18.16
N VAL A 363 -22.04 -4.11 18.13
CA VAL A 363 -23.00 -3.01 18.31
C VAL A 363 -22.78 -2.28 19.65
N ASP A 364 -22.52 -3.01 20.73
CA ASP A 364 -22.38 -2.41 22.06
C ASP A 364 -21.13 -1.51 22.17
N MET A 365 -20.01 -1.94 21.58
CA MET A 365 -18.79 -1.12 21.49
C MET A 365 -19.04 0.18 20.73
N PHE A 366 -19.80 0.11 19.62
CA PHE A 366 -20.17 1.29 18.84
C PHE A 366 -21.08 2.25 19.61
N ARG A 367 -22.07 1.70 20.32
CA ARG A 367 -23.02 2.49 21.12
C ARG A 367 -22.31 3.23 22.25
N GLU A 368 -21.34 2.57 22.89
CA GLU A 368 -20.54 3.17 23.96
C GLU A 368 -19.59 4.24 23.43
N LEU A 369 -18.83 3.93 22.36
CA LEU A 369 -17.78 4.82 21.87
C LEU A 369 -18.31 5.96 20.99
N LEU A 370 -19.34 5.71 20.16
CA LEU A 370 -19.84 6.64 19.15
C LEU A 370 -21.39 6.67 19.14
N PRO A 371 -22.04 7.05 20.26
CA PRO A 371 -23.47 6.88 20.47
C PRO A 371 -24.34 7.51 19.38
N ARG A 372 -24.04 8.76 18.99
CA ARG A 372 -24.81 9.45 17.93
C ARG A 372 -24.60 8.84 16.56
N ILE A 373 -23.37 8.41 16.25
CA ILE A 373 -23.06 7.76 14.98
C ILE A 373 -23.80 6.42 14.89
N TYR A 374 -23.85 5.67 15.99
CA TYR A 374 -24.65 4.45 16.09
C TYR A 374 -26.14 4.71 15.79
N MET A 375 -26.75 5.72 16.42
CA MET A 375 -28.16 6.09 16.14
C MET A 375 -28.39 6.41 14.66
N LEU A 376 -27.44 7.08 14.01
CA LEU A 376 -27.53 7.37 12.58
C LEU A 376 -27.37 6.11 11.72
N ILE A 377 -26.47 5.20 12.09
CA ILE A 377 -26.31 3.91 11.39
C ILE A 377 -27.58 3.07 11.53
N GLU A 378 -28.20 3.05 12.70
CA GLU A 378 -29.48 2.38 12.96
C GLU A 378 -30.59 2.94 12.06
N GLU A 379 -30.71 4.27 11.96
CA GLU A 379 -31.68 4.92 11.09
C GLU A 379 -31.41 4.65 9.60
N ILE A 380 -30.14 4.67 9.17
CA ILE A 380 -29.76 4.28 7.79
C ILE A 380 -30.17 2.82 7.54
N ASN A 381 -29.89 1.93 8.49
CA ASN A 381 -30.22 0.51 8.38
C ASN A 381 -31.73 0.29 8.27
N GLU A 382 -32.53 0.91 9.15
CA GLU A 382 -33.98 0.76 9.16
C GLU A 382 -34.59 1.24 7.84
N ARG A 383 -34.25 2.46 7.40
CA ARG A 383 -34.74 3.00 6.12
C ARG A 383 -34.32 2.15 4.93
N PHE A 384 -33.10 1.62 4.93
CA PHE A 384 -32.61 0.74 3.87
C PHE A 384 -33.36 -0.59 3.83
N CYS A 385 -33.58 -1.21 5.00
CA CYS A 385 -34.33 -2.47 5.09
C CYS A 385 -35.80 -2.27 4.72
N GLN A 386 -36.40 -1.14 5.14
CA GLN A 386 -37.76 -0.77 4.79
C GLN A 386 -37.91 -0.53 3.27
N ASP A 387 -36.96 0.14 2.63
CA ASP A 387 -36.94 0.33 1.17
C ASP A 387 -36.88 -1.01 0.42
N ILE A 388 -36.02 -1.94 0.86
CA ILE A 388 -35.98 -3.30 0.30
C ILE A 388 -37.33 -4.01 0.52
N TRP A 389 -37.88 -3.93 1.72
CA TRP A 389 -39.14 -4.59 2.05
C TRP A 389 -40.31 -4.11 1.19
N LEU A 390 -40.43 -2.79 1.00
CA LEU A 390 -41.54 -2.18 0.26
C LEU A 390 -41.33 -2.28 -1.25
N ASN A 391 -40.12 -2.02 -1.74
CA ASN A 391 -39.85 -1.80 -3.16
C ASN A 391 -39.14 -2.97 -3.86
N GLN A 392 -38.58 -3.94 -3.12
CA GLN A 392 -37.85 -5.08 -3.67
C GLN A 392 -38.35 -6.45 -3.13
N PRO A 393 -39.58 -6.88 -3.49
CA PRO A 393 -40.16 -8.12 -2.95
C PRO A 393 -39.28 -9.38 -3.10
N HIS A 394 -38.48 -9.45 -4.16
CA HIS A 394 -37.58 -10.57 -4.46
C HIS A 394 -36.32 -10.62 -3.57
N LEU A 395 -35.99 -9.53 -2.86
CA LEU A 395 -34.84 -9.44 -1.95
C LEU A 395 -35.24 -9.49 -0.47
N ARG A 396 -36.53 -9.63 -0.13
CA ARG A 396 -37.00 -9.64 1.28
C ARG A 396 -36.30 -10.70 2.13
N GLN A 397 -36.13 -11.91 1.60
CA GLN A 397 -35.43 -13.00 2.29
C GLN A 397 -33.91 -12.78 2.41
N LYS A 398 -33.37 -11.78 1.70
CA LYS A 398 -31.96 -11.40 1.70
C LYS A 398 -31.68 -10.18 2.59
N ILE A 399 -32.69 -9.60 3.24
CA ILE A 399 -32.48 -8.48 4.17
C ILE A 399 -31.41 -8.80 5.23
N PRO A 400 -31.36 -9.99 5.87
CA PRO A 400 -30.30 -10.30 6.84
C PRO A 400 -28.87 -10.22 6.28
N SER A 401 -28.66 -10.61 5.01
CA SER A 401 -27.35 -10.53 4.35
C SER A 401 -27.03 -9.13 3.80
N LEU A 402 -28.04 -8.28 3.63
CA LEU A 402 -27.91 -6.92 3.12
C LEU A 402 -27.84 -5.85 4.21
N ALA A 403 -28.47 -6.09 5.37
CA ALA A 403 -28.60 -5.15 6.47
C ALA A 403 -27.22 -4.69 6.96
N ILE A 404 -27.09 -3.40 7.26
CA ILE A 404 -25.86 -2.83 7.82
C ILE A 404 -25.65 -3.34 9.24
N ILE A 405 -26.74 -3.48 10.01
CA ILE A 405 -26.73 -4.08 11.34
C ILE A 405 -27.34 -5.47 11.23
N ALA A 406 -26.55 -6.51 11.50
CA ALA A 406 -26.99 -7.90 11.52
C ALA A 406 -26.16 -8.68 12.56
N ASP A 407 -26.77 -9.68 13.20
CA ASP A 407 -26.08 -10.57 14.16
C ASP A 407 -25.30 -9.84 15.26
N HIS A 408 -25.87 -8.75 15.80
CA HIS A 408 -25.25 -7.85 16.78
C HIS A 408 -23.92 -7.20 16.32
N GLN A 409 -23.70 -7.15 15.01
CA GLN A 409 -22.54 -6.52 14.38
C GLN A 409 -22.97 -5.41 13.41
N ILE A 410 -22.11 -4.42 13.25
CA ILE A 410 -22.18 -3.38 12.22
C ILE A 410 -21.22 -3.76 11.11
N HIS A 411 -21.74 -3.96 9.89
CA HIS A 411 -20.97 -4.35 8.73
C HIS A 411 -20.53 -3.12 7.91
N MET A 412 -19.25 -2.76 8.01
CA MET A 412 -18.73 -1.52 7.44
C MET A 412 -18.73 -1.50 5.91
N ALA A 413 -18.46 -2.64 5.27
CA ALA A 413 -18.56 -2.76 3.82
C ALA A 413 -19.99 -2.52 3.31
N ARG A 414 -21.00 -2.98 4.04
CA ARG A 414 -22.42 -2.77 3.71
C ARG A 414 -22.78 -1.30 3.85
N LEU A 415 -22.34 -0.66 4.94
CA LEU A 415 -22.47 0.80 5.14
C LEU A 415 -21.84 1.59 3.98
N ALA A 416 -20.62 1.23 3.58
CA ALA A 416 -19.90 1.88 2.47
C ALA A 416 -20.66 1.79 1.15
N VAL A 417 -21.19 0.61 0.82
CA VAL A 417 -21.96 0.38 -0.42
C VAL A 417 -23.28 1.14 -0.40
N VAL A 418 -24.01 1.12 0.71
CA VAL A 418 -25.31 1.80 0.85
C VAL A 418 -25.15 3.32 0.75
N GLY A 419 -24.13 3.88 1.41
CA GLY A 419 -23.87 5.32 1.47
C GLY A 419 -23.07 5.90 0.29
N SER A 420 -22.65 5.10 -0.68
CA SER A 420 -21.84 5.56 -1.82
C SER A 420 -22.59 5.53 -3.16
N PHE A 421 -22.33 6.51 -4.03
CA PHE A 421 -22.88 6.53 -5.40
C PHE A 421 -22.12 5.62 -6.38
N SER A 422 -20.90 5.20 -6.03
CA SER A 422 -20.04 4.35 -6.87
C SER A 422 -19.29 3.35 -5.98
N VAL A 423 -19.19 2.11 -6.46
CA VAL A 423 -18.40 1.04 -5.85
C VAL A 423 -17.48 0.46 -6.91
N ASN A 424 -16.19 0.30 -6.61
CA ASN A 424 -15.28 -0.32 -7.57
C ASN A 424 -14.31 -1.32 -6.96
N GLY A 425 -13.97 -2.32 -7.77
CA GLY A 425 -12.83 -3.19 -7.54
C GLY A 425 -11.56 -2.67 -8.22
N VAL A 426 -10.46 -3.40 -8.01
CA VAL A 426 -9.09 -2.94 -8.29
C VAL A 426 -8.36 -3.74 -9.39
N ALA A 427 -9.06 -4.72 -9.95
CA ALA A 427 -8.66 -5.50 -11.13
C ALA A 427 -9.93 -6.07 -11.77
N LYS A 428 -9.87 -6.44 -13.06
CA LYS A 428 -11.07 -6.91 -13.76
C LYS A 428 -11.68 -8.15 -13.11
N ILE A 429 -10.87 -9.18 -12.84
CA ILE A 429 -11.34 -10.42 -12.21
C ILE A 429 -11.91 -10.16 -10.81
N HIS A 430 -11.24 -9.31 -10.03
CA HIS A 430 -11.67 -8.90 -8.71
C HIS A 430 -13.05 -8.25 -8.74
N SER A 431 -13.23 -7.29 -9.65
CA SER A 431 -14.52 -6.61 -9.83
C SER A 431 -15.63 -7.57 -10.26
N GLU A 432 -15.33 -8.59 -11.06
CA GLU A 432 -16.31 -9.63 -11.42
C GLU A 432 -16.63 -10.55 -10.25
N ILE A 433 -15.65 -10.94 -9.43
CA ILE A 433 -15.88 -11.73 -8.20
C ILE A 433 -16.78 -10.94 -7.23
N LEU A 434 -16.53 -9.64 -7.05
CA LEU A 434 -17.40 -8.78 -6.23
C LEU A 434 -18.86 -8.78 -6.72
N LYS A 435 -19.09 -8.64 -8.03
CA LYS A 435 -20.45 -8.60 -8.60
C LYS A 435 -21.16 -9.95 -8.57
N THR A 436 -20.42 -11.04 -8.71
CA THR A 436 -21.01 -12.38 -8.91
C THR A 436 -21.08 -13.20 -7.63
N ARG A 437 -20.28 -12.85 -6.61
CA ARG A 437 -20.15 -13.59 -5.35
C ARG A 437 -20.31 -12.67 -4.13
N GLU A 438 -19.26 -11.93 -3.76
CA GLU A 438 -19.17 -11.25 -2.46
C GLU A 438 -20.25 -10.19 -2.23
N MET A 439 -20.55 -9.39 -3.26
CA MET A 439 -21.51 -8.29 -3.21
C MET A 439 -22.64 -8.52 -4.23
N LYS A 440 -22.96 -9.78 -4.53
CA LYS A 440 -23.97 -10.15 -5.54
C LYS A 440 -25.32 -9.50 -5.29
N ASP A 441 -25.82 -9.58 -4.06
CA ASP A 441 -27.13 -9.02 -3.71
C ASP A 441 -27.13 -7.48 -3.82
N PHE A 442 -26.03 -6.81 -3.45
CA PHE A 442 -25.86 -5.38 -3.67
C PHE A 442 -25.74 -5.01 -5.15
N TYR A 443 -25.11 -5.85 -5.96
CA TYR A 443 -25.03 -5.65 -7.41
C TYR A 443 -26.40 -5.77 -8.07
N HIS A 444 -27.26 -6.69 -7.62
CA HIS A 444 -28.64 -6.78 -8.07
C HIS A 444 -29.43 -5.52 -7.69
N LEU A 445 -29.21 -4.97 -6.50
CA LEU A 445 -29.87 -3.74 -6.06
C LEU A 445 -29.36 -2.48 -6.80
N TYR A 446 -28.05 -2.40 -7.04
CA TYR A 446 -27.38 -1.21 -7.56
C TYR A 446 -26.44 -1.50 -8.75
N PRO A 447 -26.92 -2.10 -9.85
CA PRO A 447 -26.05 -2.62 -10.91
C PRO A 447 -25.20 -1.53 -11.59
N LYS A 448 -25.72 -0.30 -11.66
CA LYS A 448 -25.04 0.85 -12.27
C LYS A 448 -23.93 1.45 -11.39
N ARG A 449 -23.87 1.13 -10.08
CA ARG A 449 -22.85 1.67 -9.17
C ARG A 449 -21.53 0.91 -9.25
N PHE A 450 -21.58 -0.38 -9.58
CA PHE A 450 -20.39 -1.25 -9.61
C PHE A 450 -19.57 -1.07 -10.88
N ASN A 451 -18.28 -0.78 -10.72
CA ASN A 451 -17.34 -0.65 -11.83
C ASN A 451 -15.94 -1.18 -11.49
N ASN A 452 -15.02 -1.11 -12.45
CA ASN A 452 -13.62 -1.52 -12.27
C ASN A 452 -12.69 -0.32 -12.46
N LYS A 453 -11.63 -0.27 -11.65
CA LYS A 453 -10.46 0.59 -11.88
C LYS A 453 -9.22 -0.22 -11.58
N THR A 454 -8.59 -0.76 -12.61
CA THR A 454 -7.36 -1.55 -12.43
C THR A 454 -6.30 -0.66 -11.78
N ASN A 455 -5.66 -1.18 -10.73
CA ASN A 455 -4.56 -0.50 -10.06
C ASN A 455 -3.43 -0.13 -11.02
N GLY A 456 -2.61 0.82 -10.60
CA GLY A 456 -1.41 1.22 -11.32
C GLY A 456 -0.32 1.72 -10.38
N ILE A 457 0.86 1.93 -10.94
CA ILE A 457 2.04 2.42 -10.24
C ILE A 457 2.57 3.70 -10.88
N SER A 458 3.15 4.60 -10.07
CA SER A 458 3.82 5.77 -10.62
C SER A 458 5.13 5.35 -11.29
N HIS A 459 5.19 5.47 -12.61
CA HIS A 459 6.41 5.19 -13.38
C HIS A 459 7.52 6.21 -13.10
N ARG A 460 7.19 7.38 -12.53
CA ARG A 460 8.20 8.38 -12.11
C ARG A 460 9.09 7.78 -11.03
N ARG A 461 8.48 7.26 -9.96
CA ARG A 461 9.24 6.54 -8.93
C ARG A 461 9.77 5.21 -9.44
N TRP A 462 8.90 4.35 -9.96
CA TRP A 462 9.22 2.94 -10.18
C TRP A 462 9.94 2.61 -11.50
N LEU A 463 10.31 3.61 -12.30
CA LEU A 463 11.17 3.44 -13.48
C LEU A 463 12.15 4.62 -13.63
N VAL A 464 11.64 5.85 -13.73
CA VAL A 464 12.46 7.04 -14.00
C VAL A 464 13.50 7.28 -12.89
N MET A 465 13.05 7.25 -11.63
CA MET A 465 13.90 7.49 -10.47
C MET A 465 14.80 6.29 -10.13
N VAL A 466 14.22 5.09 -10.04
CA VAL A 466 14.94 3.89 -9.54
C VAL A 466 15.84 3.23 -10.57
N ASN A 467 15.62 3.47 -11.86
CA ASN A 467 16.38 2.86 -12.93
C ASN A 467 16.74 3.90 -14.01
N PRO A 468 17.56 4.91 -13.66
CA PRO A 468 17.89 6.01 -14.56
C PRO A 468 18.62 5.53 -15.82
N ARG A 469 19.45 4.48 -15.72
CA ARG A 469 20.14 3.90 -16.90
C ARG A 469 19.15 3.30 -17.90
N LEU A 470 18.15 2.57 -17.43
CA LEU A 470 17.08 2.05 -18.29
C LEU A 470 16.26 3.20 -18.88
N THR A 471 15.96 4.22 -18.09
CA THR A 471 15.23 5.41 -18.52
C THR A 471 15.95 6.15 -19.64
N HIS A 472 17.28 6.31 -19.55
CA HIS A 472 18.10 6.88 -20.61
C HIS A 472 18.09 6.00 -21.87
N LEU A 473 18.32 4.69 -21.74
CA LEU A 473 18.26 3.77 -22.90
C LEU A 473 16.91 3.85 -23.63
N ILE A 474 15.80 3.86 -22.89
CA ILE A 474 14.46 4.00 -23.48
C ILE A 474 14.34 5.36 -24.18
N SER A 475 14.72 6.44 -23.50
CA SER A 475 14.55 7.80 -24.02
C SER A 475 15.41 8.10 -25.25
N ASP A 476 16.63 7.57 -25.30
CA ASP A 476 17.52 7.68 -26.46
C ASP A 476 16.99 6.88 -27.66
N THR A 477 16.21 5.83 -27.40
CA THR A 477 15.67 4.92 -28.43
C THR A 477 14.33 5.39 -29.00
N ILE A 478 13.40 5.84 -28.15
CA ILE A 478 12.02 6.18 -28.55
C ILE A 478 11.62 7.63 -28.25
N GLY A 479 12.54 8.47 -27.79
CA GLY A 479 12.27 9.85 -27.35
C GLY A 479 11.79 9.92 -25.89
N THR A 480 11.59 11.13 -25.36
CA THR A 480 11.22 11.36 -23.95
C THR A 480 9.71 11.46 -23.69
N SER A 481 8.88 11.45 -24.74
CA SER A 481 7.43 11.61 -24.65
C SER A 481 6.74 10.53 -23.82
N TRP A 482 7.30 9.32 -23.75
CA TRP A 482 6.77 8.23 -22.94
C TRP A 482 6.68 8.56 -21.44
N VAL A 483 7.50 9.49 -20.93
CA VAL A 483 7.44 9.91 -19.53
C VAL A 483 6.12 10.61 -19.21
N ARG A 484 5.53 11.34 -20.18
CA ARG A 484 4.18 11.90 -20.05
C ARG A 484 3.10 10.96 -20.58
N HIS A 485 3.46 10.05 -21.49
CA HIS A 485 2.56 9.09 -22.13
C HIS A 485 3.09 7.65 -22.04
N PRO A 486 2.99 6.98 -20.88
CA PRO A 486 3.64 5.68 -20.64
C PRO A 486 3.30 4.58 -21.63
N ARG A 487 2.13 4.65 -22.30
CA ARG A 487 1.76 3.68 -23.35
C ARG A 487 2.68 3.69 -24.57
N GLU A 488 3.43 4.77 -24.79
CA GLU A 488 4.43 4.86 -25.86
C GLU A 488 5.63 3.93 -25.64
N LEU A 489 5.80 3.35 -24.44
CA LEU A 489 6.76 2.26 -24.21
C LEU A 489 6.57 1.10 -25.19
N THR A 490 5.36 0.91 -25.75
CA THR A 490 5.09 -0.09 -26.79
C THR A 490 5.91 0.10 -28.06
N HIS A 491 6.47 1.28 -28.31
CA HIS A 491 7.41 1.51 -29.42
C HIS A 491 8.69 0.68 -29.31
N LEU A 492 9.07 0.26 -28.09
CA LEU A 492 10.21 -0.63 -27.84
C LEU A 492 10.05 -2.02 -28.47
N LEU A 493 8.82 -2.45 -28.81
CA LEU A 493 8.57 -3.76 -29.43
C LEU A 493 9.33 -3.95 -30.75
N ARG A 494 9.67 -2.86 -31.44
CA ARG A 494 10.47 -2.88 -32.69
C ARG A 494 11.91 -3.38 -32.47
N TYR A 495 12.41 -3.31 -31.24
CA TYR A 495 13.78 -3.66 -30.86
C TYR A 495 13.89 -5.05 -30.22
N THR A 496 12.81 -5.84 -30.22
CA THR A 496 12.78 -7.22 -29.66
C THR A 496 13.72 -8.21 -30.35
N LYS A 497 14.19 -7.87 -31.56
CA LYS A 497 15.18 -8.64 -32.32
C LYS A 497 16.51 -7.89 -32.51
N ASP A 498 16.66 -6.73 -31.89
CA ASP A 498 17.87 -5.91 -31.98
C ASP A 498 18.88 -6.37 -30.91
N THR A 499 19.88 -7.13 -31.34
CA THR A 499 20.92 -7.66 -30.46
C THR A 499 21.65 -6.58 -29.67
N PHE A 500 21.94 -5.42 -30.29
CA PHE A 500 22.68 -4.34 -29.63
C PHE A 500 21.84 -3.69 -28.53
N PHE A 501 20.56 -3.45 -28.80
CA PHE A 501 19.63 -2.96 -27.78
C PHE A 501 19.49 -3.95 -26.62
N LEU A 502 19.31 -5.24 -26.92
CA LEU A 502 19.16 -6.28 -25.89
C LEU A 502 20.41 -6.45 -25.03
N GLU A 503 21.61 -6.29 -25.60
CA GLU A 503 22.88 -6.32 -24.86
C GLU A 503 23.03 -5.12 -23.92
N GLN A 504 22.62 -3.92 -24.34
CA GLN A 504 22.58 -2.75 -23.46
C GLN A 504 21.59 -2.95 -22.31
N LEU A 505 20.38 -3.47 -22.61
CA LEU A 505 19.38 -3.81 -21.60
C LEU A 505 19.94 -4.80 -20.57
N HIS A 506 20.63 -5.84 -21.04
CA HIS A 506 21.28 -6.82 -20.18
C HIS A 506 22.37 -6.20 -19.29
N SER A 507 23.23 -5.34 -19.85
CA SER A 507 24.29 -4.65 -19.10
C SER A 507 23.71 -3.80 -17.96
N ILE A 508 22.58 -3.11 -18.21
CA ILE A 508 21.86 -2.34 -17.20
C ILE A 508 21.33 -3.24 -16.08
N LYS A 509 20.67 -4.36 -16.42
CA LYS A 509 20.21 -5.35 -15.45
C LYS A 509 21.37 -5.87 -14.60
N GLN A 510 22.48 -6.20 -15.25
CA GLN A 510 23.67 -6.75 -14.59
C GLN A 510 24.28 -5.78 -13.58
N GLU A 511 24.36 -4.49 -13.91
CA GLU A 511 24.80 -3.51 -12.93
C GLU A 511 23.84 -3.43 -11.74
N ASN A 512 22.54 -3.38 -11.98
CA ASN A 512 21.56 -3.31 -10.90
C ASN A 512 21.73 -4.52 -9.96
N LYS A 513 22.00 -5.71 -10.52
CA LYS A 513 22.33 -6.91 -9.74
C LYS A 513 23.61 -6.77 -8.93
N ARG A 514 24.70 -6.21 -9.48
CA ARG A 514 25.94 -5.92 -8.73
C ARG A 514 25.69 -5.00 -7.54
N LYS A 515 24.91 -3.93 -7.76
CA LYS A 515 24.56 -2.98 -6.69
C LYS A 515 23.76 -3.66 -5.60
N LEU A 516 22.77 -4.48 -5.96
CA LEU A 516 21.99 -5.23 -4.98
C LEU A 516 22.85 -6.28 -4.26
N ALA A 517 23.75 -6.98 -4.95
CA ALA A 517 24.69 -7.93 -4.35
C ALA A 517 25.58 -7.25 -3.29
N ALA A 518 26.07 -6.03 -3.58
CA ALA A 518 26.83 -5.23 -2.62
C ALA A 518 25.98 -4.86 -1.38
N ILE A 519 24.72 -4.45 -1.58
CA ILE A 519 23.79 -4.16 -0.47
C ILE A 519 23.50 -5.41 0.37
N ILE A 520 23.28 -6.55 -0.28
CA ILE A 520 23.07 -7.83 0.40
C ILE A 520 24.29 -8.15 1.26
N HIS A 521 25.49 -8.05 0.70
CA HIS A 521 26.72 -8.31 1.44
C HIS A 521 26.91 -7.35 2.61
N GLN A 522 26.69 -6.05 2.39
CA GLN A 522 26.80 -5.02 3.44
C GLN A 522 25.83 -5.28 4.61
N ARG A 523 24.59 -5.69 4.32
CA ARG A 523 23.55 -5.86 5.35
C ARG A 523 23.55 -7.23 6.01
N THR A 524 23.96 -8.27 5.30
CA THR A 524 23.79 -9.67 5.76
C THR A 524 25.11 -10.44 5.87
N GLY A 525 26.19 -9.91 5.32
CA GLY A 525 27.47 -10.62 5.17
C GLY A 525 27.47 -11.69 4.07
N ILE A 526 26.32 -12.02 3.47
CA ILE A 526 26.20 -13.08 2.46
C ILE A 526 26.74 -12.58 1.12
N LEU A 527 27.67 -13.32 0.53
CA LEU A 527 28.11 -13.13 -0.85
C LEU A 527 27.17 -13.89 -1.79
N VAL A 528 26.64 -13.18 -2.77
CA VAL A 528 25.75 -13.72 -3.81
C VAL A 528 26.37 -13.53 -5.19
N ASP A 529 26.14 -14.48 -6.08
CA ASP A 529 26.62 -14.43 -7.47
C ASP A 529 25.70 -13.54 -8.31
N ASP A 530 26.22 -12.44 -8.83
CA ASP A 530 25.45 -11.51 -9.67
C ASP A 530 25.12 -12.10 -11.05
N GLN A 531 25.72 -13.21 -11.46
CA GLN A 531 25.37 -13.93 -12.70
C GLN A 531 24.19 -14.89 -12.49
N SER A 532 23.93 -15.32 -11.25
CA SER A 532 22.80 -16.17 -10.88
C SER A 532 21.45 -15.50 -11.16
N ILE A 533 20.38 -16.27 -11.36
CA ILE A 533 19.02 -15.71 -11.44
C ILE A 533 18.69 -15.04 -10.10
N PHE A 534 18.38 -13.74 -10.12
CA PHE A 534 17.81 -13.07 -8.94
C PHE A 534 16.31 -13.34 -8.92
N ASP A 535 15.93 -14.32 -8.09
CA ASP A 535 14.59 -14.85 -7.91
C ASP A 535 13.96 -14.21 -6.66
N VAL A 536 12.96 -13.35 -6.85
CA VAL A 536 12.59 -12.35 -5.84
C VAL A 536 11.12 -12.44 -5.45
N GLN A 537 10.88 -12.62 -4.15
CA GLN A 537 9.55 -12.56 -3.53
C GLN A 537 9.49 -11.48 -2.43
N ILE A 538 9.09 -10.27 -2.81
CA ILE A 538 8.94 -9.12 -1.90
C ILE A 538 7.49 -8.68 -1.73
N LYS A 539 6.90 -9.01 -0.59
CA LYS A 539 5.51 -8.70 -0.22
C LYS A 539 5.29 -9.03 1.26
N ARG A 540 4.20 -8.54 1.85
CA ARG A 540 3.77 -8.90 3.22
C ARG A 540 3.82 -10.42 3.42
N MET A 541 4.22 -10.87 4.60
CA MET A 541 4.21 -12.30 4.93
C MET A 541 2.79 -12.73 5.25
N HIS A 542 2.25 -13.69 4.49
CA HIS A 542 0.90 -14.20 4.67
C HIS A 542 0.77 -15.57 3.99
N GLU A 543 0.01 -16.49 4.59
CA GLU A 543 -0.26 -17.81 4.02
C GLU A 543 -0.70 -17.80 2.54
N TYR A 544 -1.70 -16.99 2.18
CA TYR A 544 -2.20 -16.93 0.79
C TYR A 544 -1.17 -16.38 -0.21
N LYS A 545 -0.11 -15.70 0.25
CA LYS A 545 0.98 -15.19 -0.58
C LYS A 545 2.07 -16.24 -0.84
N ARG A 546 1.99 -17.37 -0.13
CA ARG A 546 2.71 -18.63 -0.37
C ARG A 546 4.24 -18.48 -0.43
N GLN A 547 4.83 -17.66 0.41
CA GLN A 547 6.28 -17.70 0.63
C GLN A 547 6.74 -19.12 1.04
N LEU A 548 5.88 -19.86 1.74
CA LEU A 548 6.11 -21.25 2.09
C LEU A 548 6.26 -22.17 0.85
N LEU A 549 5.45 -21.98 -0.20
CA LEU A 549 5.58 -22.71 -1.47
C LEU A 549 6.94 -22.43 -2.12
N ASN A 550 7.40 -21.18 -2.09
CA ASN A 550 8.73 -20.84 -2.59
C ASN A 550 9.84 -21.53 -1.80
N VAL A 551 9.74 -21.54 -0.46
CA VAL A 551 10.69 -22.28 0.40
C VAL A 551 10.68 -23.78 0.10
N PHE A 552 9.52 -24.38 -0.20
CA PHE A 552 9.45 -25.80 -0.56
C PHE A 552 10.20 -26.08 -1.87
N HIS A 553 10.11 -25.17 -2.85
CA HIS A 553 10.91 -25.27 -4.07
C HIS A 553 12.42 -25.16 -3.79
N ILE A 554 12.85 -24.25 -2.90
CA ILE A 554 14.25 -24.14 -2.48
C ILE A 554 14.73 -25.46 -1.84
N LEU A 555 13.92 -26.03 -0.95
CA LEU A 555 14.22 -27.31 -0.29
C LEU A 555 14.30 -28.45 -1.30
N TYR A 556 13.41 -28.48 -2.30
CA TYR A 556 13.47 -29.41 -3.42
C TYR A 556 14.79 -29.29 -4.19
N LEU A 557 15.15 -28.09 -4.67
CA LEU A 557 16.41 -27.89 -5.41
C LEU A 557 17.64 -28.25 -4.57
N TYR A 558 17.66 -27.87 -3.30
CA TYR A 558 18.73 -28.25 -2.38
C TYR A 558 18.83 -29.78 -2.26
N ASN A 559 17.70 -30.46 -2.09
CA ASN A 559 17.62 -31.91 -1.97
C ASN A 559 18.12 -32.65 -3.22
N GLU A 560 17.82 -32.14 -4.42
CA GLU A 560 18.31 -32.65 -5.69
C GLU A 560 19.83 -32.46 -5.83
N LEU A 561 20.34 -31.28 -5.48
CA LEU A 561 21.79 -31.01 -5.49
C LEU A 561 22.56 -31.87 -4.49
N LYS A 562 21.96 -32.20 -3.33
CA LYS A 562 22.60 -33.11 -2.36
C LYS A 562 22.68 -34.54 -2.87
N GLN A 563 21.68 -34.99 -3.64
CA GLN A 563 21.71 -36.31 -4.26
C GLN A 563 22.63 -36.35 -5.47
N ASN A 564 22.66 -35.28 -6.26
CA ASN A 564 23.52 -35.13 -7.43
C ASN A 564 24.21 -33.75 -7.44
N PRO A 565 25.38 -33.60 -6.78
CA PRO A 565 26.12 -32.33 -6.77
C PRO A 565 26.53 -31.83 -8.17
N LYS A 566 26.62 -32.75 -9.14
CA LYS A 566 26.96 -32.46 -10.53
C LYS A 566 25.74 -32.06 -11.38
N LEU A 567 24.53 -32.07 -10.82
CA LEU A 567 23.32 -31.64 -11.52
C LEU A 567 23.52 -30.24 -12.10
N ASP A 568 23.41 -30.11 -13.42
CA ASP A 568 23.57 -28.83 -14.10
C ASP A 568 22.28 -28.03 -13.97
N ILE A 569 22.29 -27.06 -13.05
CA ILE A 569 21.20 -26.10 -12.87
C ILE A 569 21.77 -24.71 -13.07
N THR A 570 20.95 -23.78 -13.56
CA THR A 570 21.31 -22.37 -13.56
C THR A 570 21.45 -21.91 -12.11
N PRO A 571 22.57 -21.27 -11.70
CA PRO A 571 22.70 -20.76 -10.35
C PRO A 571 21.56 -19.79 -10.00
N ARG A 572 21.05 -19.85 -8.76
CA ARG A 572 19.94 -19.01 -8.29
C ARG A 572 20.21 -18.38 -6.94
N THR A 573 19.84 -17.10 -6.82
CA THR A 573 19.79 -16.36 -5.56
C THR A 573 18.33 -16.02 -5.26
N PHE A 574 17.74 -16.71 -4.28
CA PHE A 574 16.40 -16.44 -3.78
C PHE A 574 16.44 -15.27 -2.78
N ILE A 575 15.66 -14.23 -3.03
CA ILE A 575 15.63 -13.00 -2.24
C ILE A 575 14.22 -12.77 -1.70
N PHE A 576 14.10 -12.81 -0.38
CA PHE A 576 12.89 -12.48 0.36
C PHE A 576 13.05 -11.12 1.04
N ALA A 577 11.96 -10.36 1.10
CA ALA A 577 11.83 -9.21 1.99
C ALA A 577 10.35 -9.05 2.33
N ALA A 578 10.01 -9.25 3.60
CA ALA A 578 8.62 -9.35 4.05
C ALA A 578 8.51 -9.03 5.54
N LYS A 579 7.39 -8.42 5.95
CA LYS A 579 7.00 -8.25 7.35
C LYS A 579 5.77 -9.11 7.64
N ALA A 580 5.77 -9.82 8.77
CA ALA A 580 4.59 -10.48 9.32
C ALA A 580 3.87 -9.52 10.28
N ALA A 581 2.54 -9.56 10.36
CA ALA A 581 1.83 -8.80 11.39
C ALA A 581 2.25 -9.32 12.80
N PRO A 582 2.29 -8.47 13.84
CA PRO A 582 2.85 -8.85 15.15
C PRO A 582 2.17 -10.07 15.77
N ASN A 583 0.84 -10.20 15.60
CA ASN A 583 0.00 -11.28 16.11
C ASN A 583 -0.11 -12.49 15.16
N TYR A 584 0.52 -12.45 13.98
CA TYR A 584 0.42 -13.54 12.99
C TYR A 584 1.55 -14.55 13.18
N TYR A 585 1.42 -15.40 14.20
CA TYR A 585 2.45 -16.36 14.60
C TYR A 585 2.89 -17.29 13.47
N PHE A 586 1.97 -17.89 12.71
CA PHE A 586 2.32 -18.76 11.59
C PHE A 586 3.17 -18.05 10.54
N ALA A 587 2.86 -16.79 10.20
CA ALA A 587 3.67 -16.00 9.28
C ALA A 587 5.09 -15.75 9.82
N LYS A 588 5.24 -15.54 11.14
CA LYS A 588 6.56 -15.43 11.81
C LYS A 588 7.32 -16.76 11.79
N GLU A 589 6.63 -17.89 11.94
CA GLU A 589 7.24 -19.22 11.80
C GLU A 589 7.77 -19.46 10.39
N VAL A 590 7.06 -19.00 9.34
CA VAL A 590 7.57 -19.07 7.95
C VAL A 590 8.82 -18.21 7.77
N ILE A 591 8.89 -17.01 8.36
CA ILE A 591 10.12 -16.19 8.36
C ILE A 591 11.28 -16.96 9.02
N LYS A 592 11.02 -17.56 10.18
CA LYS A 592 12.00 -18.39 10.89
C LYS A 592 12.49 -19.55 10.03
N LEU A 593 11.59 -20.26 9.35
CA LEU A 593 11.94 -21.31 8.41
C LEU A 593 12.86 -20.81 7.29
N ILE A 594 12.55 -19.66 6.66
CA ILE A 594 13.40 -19.08 5.60
C ILE A 594 14.82 -18.84 6.13
N HIS A 595 14.97 -18.27 7.32
CA HIS A 595 16.29 -18.05 7.92
C HIS A 595 17.02 -19.35 8.25
N THR A 596 16.31 -20.35 8.78
CA THR A 596 16.90 -21.67 9.05
C THR A 596 17.37 -22.34 7.75
N VAL A 597 16.56 -22.33 6.69
CA VAL A 597 16.96 -22.85 5.37
C VAL A 597 18.15 -22.08 4.81
N ALA A 598 18.15 -20.75 4.90
CA ALA A 598 19.26 -19.92 4.45
C ALA A 598 20.57 -20.24 5.17
N SER A 599 20.52 -20.48 6.48
CA SER A 599 21.70 -20.84 7.28
C SER A 599 22.31 -22.20 6.90
N ILE A 600 21.53 -23.10 6.33
CA ILE A 600 22.00 -24.40 5.86
C ILE A 600 22.50 -24.28 4.42
N VAL A 601 21.67 -23.76 3.52
CA VAL A 601 21.97 -23.67 2.08
C VAL A 601 23.20 -22.80 1.82
N ASN A 602 23.30 -21.63 2.46
CA ASN A 602 24.35 -20.67 2.14
C ASN A 602 25.76 -21.13 2.55
N TYR A 603 25.86 -22.01 3.54
CA TYR A 603 27.12 -22.51 4.10
C TYR A 603 27.45 -23.94 3.66
N ASP A 604 26.58 -24.59 2.87
CA ASP A 604 26.86 -25.91 2.32
C ASP A 604 27.79 -25.81 1.10
N HIS A 605 29.06 -26.13 1.27
CA HIS A 605 30.05 -26.13 0.18
C HIS A 605 29.83 -27.24 -0.86
N THR A 606 29.06 -28.28 -0.53
CA THR A 606 28.85 -29.43 -1.43
C THR A 606 27.92 -29.12 -2.61
N ILE A 607 27.12 -28.04 -2.51
CA ILE A 607 26.28 -27.57 -3.62
C ILE A 607 26.98 -26.57 -4.54
N HIS A 608 28.30 -26.35 -4.33
CA HIS A 608 29.17 -25.53 -5.18
C HIS A 608 28.65 -24.11 -5.46
N GLY A 609 27.95 -23.50 -4.50
CA GLY A 609 27.43 -22.14 -4.61
C GLY A 609 26.27 -21.96 -5.59
N LYS A 610 25.66 -23.06 -6.10
CA LYS A 610 24.55 -23.01 -7.07
C LYS A 610 23.27 -22.40 -6.51
N LEU A 611 23.08 -22.43 -5.20
CA LEU A 611 21.92 -21.82 -4.53
C LEU A 611 22.39 -20.86 -3.43
N LYS A 612 21.72 -19.72 -3.36
CA LYS A 612 21.76 -18.80 -2.22
C LYS A 612 20.34 -18.41 -1.82
N VAL A 613 20.13 -18.22 -0.52
CA VAL A 613 18.86 -17.75 0.05
C VAL A 613 19.14 -16.56 0.93
N VAL A 614 18.50 -15.44 0.64
CA VAL A 614 18.70 -14.18 1.34
C VAL A 614 17.36 -13.67 1.82
N PHE A 615 17.30 -13.26 3.08
CA PHE A 615 16.18 -12.50 3.63
C PHE A 615 16.69 -11.11 4.03
N LEU A 616 16.18 -10.08 3.36
CA LEU A 616 16.49 -8.69 3.68
C LEU A 616 15.44 -8.16 4.66
N GLU A 617 15.90 -7.84 5.87
CA GLU A 617 15.03 -7.29 6.92
C GLU A 617 14.53 -5.87 6.61
N ASN A 618 13.45 -5.51 7.30
CA ASN A 618 12.82 -4.20 7.28
C ASN A 618 12.39 -3.73 5.88
N TYR A 619 11.63 -4.59 5.17
CA TYR A 619 11.09 -4.23 3.86
C TYR A 619 10.26 -2.94 3.91
N ASN A 620 10.67 -1.96 3.10
CA ASN A 620 10.05 -0.65 2.93
C ASN A 620 10.22 -0.16 1.48
N VAL A 621 9.86 1.09 1.19
CA VAL A 621 9.95 1.64 -0.17
C VAL A 621 11.40 1.76 -0.60
N SER A 622 12.27 2.35 0.23
CA SER A 622 13.69 2.49 -0.08
C SER A 622 14.39 1.16 -0.40
N LEU A 623 14.06 0.09 0.32
CA LEU A 623 14.61 -1.24 -0.01
C LEU A 623 14.03 -1.80 -1.31
N ALA A 624 12.73 -1.61 -1.55
CA ALA A 624 12.10 -2.01 -2.81
C ALA A 624 12.72 -1.31 -4.02
N GLU A 625 13.08 -0.03 -3.90
CA GLU A 625 13.74 0.77 -4.94
C GLU A 625 15.11 0.20 -5.36
N LYS A 626 15.77 -0.55 -4.47
CA LYS A 626 17.04 -1.25 -4.78
C LYS A 626 16.82 -2.66 -5.32
N ILE A 627 15.82 -3.39 -4.80
CA ILE A 627 15.56 -4.78 -5.21
C ILE A 627 14.92 -4.87 -6.61
N ILE A 628 13.93 -4.03 -6.89
CA ILE A 628 13.10 -4.14 -8.11
C ILE A 628 13.93 -4.02 -9.41
N PRO A 629 14.83 -3.02 -9.57
CA PRO A 629 15.62 -2.89 -10.79
C PRO A 629 16.56 -4.07 -11.06
N ALA A 630 16.95 -4.81 -10.03
CA ALA A 630 17.89 -5.93 -10.08
C ALA A 630 17.21 -7.30 -10.28
N THR A 631 15.88 -7.37 -10.18
CA THR A 631 15.16 -8.65 -10.22
C THR A 631 15.13 -9.24 -11.63
N ASP A 632 15.42 -10.53 -11.76
CA ASP A 632 15.28 -11.29 -13.01
C ASP A 632 13.92 -12.01 -13.06
N LEU A 633 13.59 -12.73 -11.99
CA LEU A 633 12.34 -13.47 -11.83
C LEU A 633 11.54 -12.92 -10.65
N SER A 634 10.27 -12.62 -10.90
CA SER A 634 9.35 -12.09 -9.90
C SER A 634 8.31 -13.12 -9.47
N GLU A 635 8.33 -13.45 -8.18
CA GLU A 635 7.43 -14.43 -7.57
C GLU A 635 6.06 -13.83 -7.22
N GLN A 636 5.05 -14.16 -8.03
CA GLN A 636 3.67 -13.68 -7.92
C GLN A 636 2.71 -14.85 -7.71
N ILE A 637 3.03 -15.66 -6.72
CA ILE A 637 2.50 -17.00 -6.52
C ILE A 637 1.35 -17.06 -5.51
N SER A 638 0.47 -16.07 -5.42
CA SER A 638 -0.65 -16.16 -4.48
C SER A 638 -1.66 -17.24 -4.89
N THR A 639 -2.39 -17.83 -3.94
CA THR A 639 -3.46 -18.78 -4.26
C THR A 639 -4.50 -18.10 -5.13
N ALA A 640 -4.90 -18.71 -6.26
CA ALA A 640 -5.78 -18.06 -7.21
C ALA A 640 -7.13 -17.67 -6.59
N GLY A 641 -7.57 -16.43 -6.84
CA GLY A 641 -8.78 -15.85 -6.24
C GLY A 641 -8.55 -15.18 -4.89
N LYS A 642 -7.30 -15.06 -4.39
CA LYS A 642 -7.01 -14.43 -3.08
C LYS A 642 -6.30 -13.08 -3.22
N GLU A 643 -5.52 -12.83 -4.26
CA GLU A 643 -4.91 -11.53 -4.53
C GLU A 643 -5.85 -10.65 -5.37
N ALA A 644 -6.35 -9.56 -4.78
CA ALA A 644 -7.24 -8.63 -5.47
C ALA A 644 -6.61 -7.99 -6.72
N SER A 645 -5.31 -7.72 -6.68
CA SER A 645 -4.55 -7.13 -7.79
C SER A 645 -3.06 -7.47 -7.68
N GLY A 646 -2.37 -6.91 -6.69
CA GLY A 646 -0.92 -6.83 -6.67
C GLY A 646 -0.40 -5.68 -7.52
N THR A 647 0.48 -4.86 -6.95
CA THR A 647 1.19 -3.77 -7.65
C THR A 647 2.71 -4.00 -7.70
N GLY A 648 3.25 -4.92 -6.88
CA GLY A 648 4.66 -5.32 -6.94
C GLY A 648 5.03 -5.97 -8.27
N ASN A 649 4.14 -6.81 -8.79
CA ASN A 649 4.26 -7.42 -10.12
C ASN A 649 4.40 -6.38 -11.24
N MET A 650 3.62 -5.30 -11.21
CA MET A 650 3.70 -4.21 -12.19
C MET A 650 5.06 -3.51 -12.15
N LYS A 651 5.64 -3.29 -10.96
CA LYS A 651 6.94 -2.64 -10.81
C LYS A 651 8.07 -3.51 -11.36
N MET A 652 8.00 -4.80 -11.08
CA MET A 652 8.94 -5.80 -11.55
C MET A 652 8.90 -5.93 -13.07
N MET A 653 7.70 -6.04 -13.65
CA MET A 653 7.47 -6.03 -15.10
C MET A 653 8.05 -4.77 -15.76
N MET A 654 7.79 -3.60 -15.18
CA MET A 654 8.28 -2.31 -15.69
C MET A 654 9.82 -2.20 -15.69
N ASN A 655 10.50 -2.97 -14.82
CA ASN A 655 11.96 -3.06 -14.76
C ASN A 655 12.52 -4.31 -15.46
N GLY A 656 11.71 -5.00 -16.26
CA GLY A 656 12.14 -6.12 -17.10
C GLY A 656 12.28 -7.46 -16.39
N ALA A 657 11.78 -7.61 -15.17
CA ALA A 657 11.69 -8.93 -14.55
C ALA A 657 10.56 -9.74 -15.21
N LEU A 658 10.82 -11.02 -15.47
CA LEU A 658 9.78 -11.95 -15.90
C LEU A 658 9.01 -12.44 -14.67
N THR A 659 7.70 -12.63 -14.81
CA THR A 659 6.88 -13.10 -13.70
C THR A 659 6.67 -14.60 -13.79
N ILE A 660 6.86 -15.28 -12.66
CA ILE A 660 6.27 -16.59 -12.38
C ILE A 660 5.10 -16.41 -11.41
N GLY A 661 3.94 -16.96 -11.73
CA GLY A 661 2.75 -16.72 -10.92
C GLY A 661 1.52 -17.48 -11.33
N THR A 662 0.52 -17.41 -10.46
CA THR A 662 -0.82 -17.95 -10.73
C THR A 662 -1.65 -17.01 -11.60
N LEU A 663 -2.74 -17.53 -12.15
CA LEU A 663 -3.78 -16.74 -12.81
C LEU A 663 -4.65 -16.01 -11.76
N ASP A 664 -4.05 -15.04 -11.09
CA ASP A 664 -4.69 -14.27 -10.02
C ASP A 664 -4.45 -12.76 -10.13
N GLY A 665 -5.37 -11.96 -9.61
CA GLY A 665 -5.26 -10.50 -9.58
C GLY A 665 -4.81 -9.87 -10.92
N ALA A 666 -3.80 -9.02 -10.86
CA ALA A 666 -3.24 -8.32 -12.02
C ALA A 666 -2.34 -9.21 -12.89
N ASN A 667 -1.95 -10.41 -12.46
CA ASN A 667 -1.19 -11.35 -13.30
C ASN A 667 -2.00 -11.72 -14.56
N ILE A 668 -3.33 -11.81 -14.44
CA ILE A 668 -4.22 -12.05 -15.57
C ILE A 668 -4.12 -10.90 -16.58
N GLU A 669 -4.14 -9.65 -16.10
CA GLU A 669 -4.07 -8.47 -16.96
C GLU A 669 -2.69 -8.32 -17.60
N MET A 670 -1.62 -8.66 -16.88
CA MET A 670 -0.25 -8.73 -17.40
C MET A 670 -0.14 -9.78 -18.51
N LYS A 671 -0.54 -11.03 -18.24
CA LYS A 671 -0.57 -12.11 -19.25
C LYS A 671 -1.35 -11.68 -20.50
N ASN A 672 -2.49 -10.99 -20.34
CA ASN A 672 -3.29 -10.57 -21.49
C ASN A 672 -2.57 -9.54 -22.39
N VAL A 673 -1.61 -8.76 -21.85
CA VAL A 673 -0.86 -7.80 -22.66
C VAL A 673 0.49 -8.33 -23.15
N VAL A 674 1.19 -9.16 -22.36
CA VAL A 674 2.48 -9.75 -22.78
C VAL A 674 2.33 -11.09 -23.47
N GLN A 675 1.15 -11.71 -23.45
CA GLN A 675 0.90 -13.09 -23.94
C GLN A 675 1.57 -14.17 -23.07
N LYS A 676 1.11 -15.42 -23.19
CA LYS A 676 1.50 -16.53 -22.29
C LYS A 676 2.99 -16.88 -22.43
N GLU A 677 3.55 -16.70 -23.61
CA GLU A 677 4.93 -17.00 -23.98
C GLU A 677 5.97 -16.11 -23.25
N ASN A 678 5.55 -14.95 -22.73
CA ASN A 678 6.41 -13.97 -22.06
C ASN A 678 6.21 -13.93 -20.53
N MET A 679 5.51 -14.91 -19.96
CA MET A 679 5.22 -15.04 -18.53
C MET A 679 5.11 -16.52 -18.13
N PHE A 680 5.54 -16.89 -16.94
CA PHE A 680 5.50 -18.28 -16.46
C PHE A 680 4.26 -18.48 -15.58
N ILE A 681 3.25 -19.17 -16.09
CA ILE A 681 1.96 -19.34 -15.42
C ILE A 681 1.75 -20.79 -15.00
N PHE A 682 1.36 -21.01 -13.75
CA PHE A 682 1.13 -22.35 -13.18
C PHE A 682 -0.04 -22.40 -12.20
N GLY A 683 -0.39 -23.62 -11.79
CA GLY A 683 -1.28 -23.91 -10.67
C GLY A 683 -2.77 -23.76 -10.98
N LEU A 684 -3.56 -24.00 -9.94
CA LEU A 684 -5.02 -23.92 -9.97
C LEU A 684 -5.53 -22.54 -10.40
N LYS A 685 -6.66 -22.53 -11.10
CA LYS A 685 -7.46 -21.34 -11.38
C LYS A 685 -8.41 -21.03 -10.23
N ALA A 686 -8.90 -19.79 -10.17
CA ALA A 686 -9.78 -19.32 -9.10
C ALA A 686 -11.12 -20.07 -9.02
N ASP A 687 -11.65 -20.54 -10.16
CA ASP A 687 -12.85 -21.38 -10.23
C ASP A 687 -12.60 -22.80 -9.69
N GLU A 688 -11.45 -23.39 -9.99
CA GLU A 688 -11.03 -24.69 -9.47
C GLU A 688 -10.79 -24.63 -7.95
N VAL A 689 -10.09 -23.61 -7.47
CA VAL A 689 -9.90 -23.33 -6.04
C VAL A 689 -11.24 -23.24 -5.30
N TYR A 690 -12.19 -22.49 -5.88
CA TYR A 690 -13.50 -22.33 -5.28
C TYR A 690 -14.32 -23.62 -5.25
N HIS A 691 -14.31 -24.39 -6.34
CA HIS A 691 -14.98 -25.68 -6.40
C HIS A 691 -14.46 -26.63 -5.30
N ILE A 692 -13.15 -26.64 -5.09
CA ILE A 692 -12.52 -27.43 -4.02
C ILE A 692 -12.99 -26.97 -2.64
N TYR A 693 -13.02 -25.66 -2.36
CA TYR A 693 -13.53 -25.15 -1.09
C TYR A 693 -15.00 -25.49 -0.84
N GLN A 694 -15.83 -25.52 -1.87
CA GLN A 694 -17.27 -25.80 -1.72
C GLN A 694 -17.55 -27.28 -1.46
N ASN A 695 -16.85 -28.16 -2.15
CA ASN A 695 -17.14 -29.60 -2.10
C ASN A 695 -16.28 -30.37 -1.10
N ASN A 696 -15.21 -29.76 -0.59
CA ASN A 696 -14.19 -30.43 0.22
C ASN A 696 -13.51 -31.61 -0.52
N ASP A 697 -13.31 -31.48 -1.85
CA ASP A 697 -12.75 -32.51 -2.73
C ASP A 697 -11.21 -32.61 -2.69
N TYR A 698 -10.56 -32.02 -1.69
CA TYR A 698 -9.10 -32.00 -1.54
C TYR A 698 -8.69 -32.54 -0.18
N PHE A 699 -7.69 -33.43 -0.18
CA PHE A 699 -7.10 -33.97 1.03
C PHE A 699 -5.58 -33.79 0.98
N ALA A 700 -5.06 -32.88 1.80
CA ALA A 700 -3.63 -32.58 1.90
C ALA A 700 -2.79 -33.82 2.20
N ASN A 701 -3.31 -34.72 3.04
CA ASN A 701 -2.65 -35.99 3.38
C ASN A 701 -2.45 -36.90 2.17
N GLU A 702 -3.42 -36.96 1.25
CA GLU A 702 -3.31 -37.80 0.05
C GLU A 702 -2.26 -37.25 -0.91
N VAL A 703 -2.21 -35.93 -1.12
CA VAL A 703 -1.18 -35.31 -1.97
C VAL A 703 0.21 -35.50 -1.38
N TYR A 704 0.34 -35.27 -0.07
CA TYR A 704 1.58 -35.50 0.67
C TYR A 704 2.07 -36.95 0.52
N GLN A 705 1.21 -37.95 0.71
CA GLN A 705 1.60 -39.37 0.69
C GLN A 705 1.97 -39.90 -0.71
N ASN A 706 1.50 -39.25 -1.77
CA ASN A 706 1.70 -39.70 -3.15
C ASN A 706 2.84 -38.96 -3.89
N ASP A 707 3.45 -37.93 -3.30
CA ASP A 707 4.60 -37.22 -3.88
C ASP A 707 5.84 -37.36 -2.98
N GLU A 708 6.79 -38.21 -3.38
CA GLU A 708 8.02 -38.48 -2.62
C GLU A 708 8.84 -37.21 -2.31
N ARG A 709 8.76 -36.18 -3.16
CA ARG A 709 9.44 -34.89 -2.94
C ARG A 709 8.82 -34.17 -1.75
N LEU A 710 7.49 -34.13 -1.69
CA LEU A 710 6.74 -33.56 -0.56
C LEU A 710 6.93 -34.39 0.71
N VAL A 711 6.94 -35.73 0.60
CA VAL A 711 7.25 -36.62 1.74
C VAL A 711 8.58 -36.24 2.36
N ARG A 712 9.62 -36.12 1.53
CA ARG A 712 10.96 -35.75 1.98
C ARG A 712 11.00 -34.37 2.63
N ILE A 713 10.38 -33.36 2.02
CA ILE A 713 10.34 -31.98 2.55
C ILE A 713 9.59 -31.94 3.89
N LEU A 714 8.40 -32.53 3.98
CA LEU A 714 7.59 -32.51 5.19
C LEU A 714 8.22 -33.32 6.34
N HIS A 715 8.86 -34.46 6.04
CA HIS A 715 9.68 -35.17 7.02
C HIS A 715 10.90 -34.36 7.47
N GLN A 716 11.52 -33.58 6.57
CA GLN A 716 12.62 -32.70 6.94
C GLN A 716 12.20 -31.57 7.90
N LEU A 717 10.96 -31.07 7.78
CA LEU A 717 10.38 -30.12 8.74
C LEU A 717 10.02 -30.77 10.08
N ARG A 718 9.48 -31.99 10.05
CA ARG A 718 9.03 -32.73 11.26
C ARG A 718 10.19 -33.28 12.08
N ASP A 719 11.10 -34.01 11.43
CA ASP A 719 12.12 -34.84 12.07
C ASP A 719 13.56 -34.54 11.59
N GLY A 720 13.72 -33.68 10.58
CA GLY A 720 14.99 -33.52 9.87
C GLY A 720 15.84 -32.32 10.29
N LEU A 721 16.78 -31.96 9.40
CA LEU A 721 17.84 -30.96 9.58
C LEU A 721 17.36 -29.55 9.98
N PHE A 722 16.09 -29.23 9.73
CA PHE A 722 15.50 -27.91 10.03
C PHE A 722 14.80 -27.88 11.40
N GLY A 723 14.91 -28.96 12.20
CA GLY A 723 14.08 -29.39 13.33
C GLY A 723 13.96 -28.51 14.57
N HIS A 724 13.65 -27.24 14.41
CA HIS A 724 13.08 -26.41 15.48
C HIS A 724 11.57 -26.62 15.60
N GLN A 725 10.99 -26.29 16.76
CA GLN A 725 9.57 -26.51 17.05
C GLN A 725 8.65 -25.80 16.04
N GLU A 726 9.04 -24.62 15.55
CA GLU A 726 8.31 -23.82 14.57
C GLU A 726 8.17 -24.56 13.23
N CYS A 727 9.20 -25.31 12.80
CA CYS A 727 9.14 -26.09 11.57
C CYS A 727 8.15 -27.26 11.69
N LYS A 728 8.06 -27.87 12.89
CA LYS A 728 7.05 -28.89 13.18
C LYS A 728 5.64 -28.30 13.18
N ASN A 729 5.47 -27.09 13.71
CA ASN A 729 4.19 -26.40 13.71
C ASN A 729 3.69 -26.18 12.27
N ILE A 730 4.58 -25.83 11.33
CA ILE A 730 4.23 -25.73 9.91
C ILE A 730 3.74 -27.07 9.33
N TYR A 731 4.43 -28.18 9.62
CA TYR A 731 4.00 -29.52 9.22
C TYR A 731 2.59 -29.84 9.74
N TYR A 732 2.35 -29.63 11.04
CA TYR A 732 1.05 -29.91 11.64
C TYR A 732 -0.03 -28.99 11.13
N HIS A 733 0.24 -27.69 10.99
CA HIS A 733 -0.70 -26.71 10.43
C HIS A 733 -1.18 -27.14 9.05
N LEU A 734 -0.25 -27.43 8.11
CA LEU A 734 -0.62 -27.84 6.75
C LEU A 734 -1.52 -29.09 6.73
N LEU A 735 -1.21 -30.12 7.53
CA LEU A 735 -1.97 -31.38 7.48
C LEU A 735 -3.27 -31.33 8.29
N SER A 736 -3.30 -30.59 9.41
CA SER A 736 -4.48 -30.49 10.28
C SER A 736 -5.53 -29.51 9.75
N THR A 737 -5.10 -28.45 9.08
CA THR A 737 -6.01 -27.47 8.44
C THR A 737 -6.33 -27.82 6.99
N ASN A 738 -5.85 -28.98 6.52
CA ASN A 738 -6.04 -29.46 5.15
C ASN A 738 -5.52 -28.48 4.08
N ASP A 739 -4.36 -27.88 4.33
CA ASP A 739 -3.63 -26.98 3.44
C ASP A 739 -4.56 -25.95 2.74
N PRO A 740 -5.09 -24.98 3.50
CA PRO A 740 -6.18 -24.11 3.03
C PRO A 740 -5.77 -23.21 1.86
N PHE A 741 -4.48 -23.11 1.55
CA PHE A 741 -3.95 -22.28 0.47
C PHE A 741 -3.27 -23.09 -0.64
N PHE A 742 -3.47 -24.41 -0.66
CA PHE A 742 -3.05 -25.29 -1.75
C PHE A 742 -1.53 -25.24 -2.00
N ILE A 743 -0.74 -25.14 -0.93
CA ILE A 743 0.73 -25.21 -0.99
C ILE A 743 1.16 -26.55 -1.57
N LEU A 744 0.60 -27.66 -1.06
CA LEU A 744 0.97 -29.01 -1.51
C LEU A 744 0.38 -29.31 -2.88
N LYS A 745 -0.86 -28.87 -3.13
CA LYS A 745 -1.57 -29.14 -4.38
C LYS A 745 -0.92 -28.47 -5.60
N ASP A 746 -0.46 -27.22 -5.48
CA ASP A 746 0.20 -26.50 -6.58
C ASP A 746 1.71 -26.76 -6.66
N PHE A 747 2.29 -27.56 -5.75
CA PHE A 747 3.74 -27.77 -5.68
C PHE A 747 4.33 -28.36 -6.97
N SER A 748 3.68 -29.38 -7.55
CA SER A 748 4.17 -30.02 -8.78
C SER A 748 4.22 -29.05 -9.95
N ASP A 749 3.10 -28.38 -10.24
CA ASP A 749 2.99 -27.40 -11.32
C ASP A 749 4.00 -26.25 -11.15
N TYR A 750 4.23 -25.83 -9.91
CA TYR A 750 5.22 -24.80 -9.59
C TYR A 750 6.64 -25.26 -9.92
N VAL A 751 7.04 -26.46 -9.48
CA VAL A 751 8.36 -27.05 -9.76
C VAL A 751 8.58 -27.22 -11.26
N GLU A 752 7.61 -27.75 -11.99
CA GLU A 752 7.68 -27.93 -13.45
C GLU A 752 7.84 -26.58 -14.17
N THR A 753 7.10 -25.56 -13.71
CA THR A 753 7.20 -24.22 -14.29
C THR A 753 8.54 -23.56 -13.97
N GLN A 754 9.11 -23.81 -12.80
CA GLN A 754 10.45 -23.35 -12.44
C GLN A 754 11.54 -23.98 -13.31
N GLN A 755 11.37 -25.23 -13.76
CA GLN A 755 12.28 -25.84 -14.74
C GLN A 755 12.21 -25.14 -16.11
N LEU A 756 11.03 -24.67 -16.52
CA LEU A 756 10.88 -23.85 -17.73
C LEU A 756 11.60 -22.51 -17.60
N VAL A 757 11.63 -21.93 -16.39
CA VAL A 757 12.42 -20.72 -16.11
C VAL A 757 13.90 -21.00 -16.30
N ASP A 758 14.44 -22.07 -15.72
CA ASP A 758 15.86 -22.45 -15.88
C ASP A 758 16.23 -22.60 -17.35
N HIS A 759 15.43 -23.38 -18.10
CA HIS A 759 15.68 -23.56 -19.53
C HIS A 759 15.60 -22.22 -20.28
N SER A 760 14.57 -21.39 -20.04
CA SER A 760 14.43 -20.11 -20.72
C SER A 760 15.54 -19.11 -20.40
N TYR A 761 16.17 -19.19 -19.23
CA TYR A 761 17.26 -18.28 -18.84
C TYR A 761 18.57 -18.61 -19.58
N THR A 762 18.81 -19.88 -19.90
CA THR A 762 19.95 -20.30 -20.74
C THR A 762 19.85 -19.76 -22.17
N GLU A 763 18.64 -19.53 -22.68
CA GLU A 763 18.38 -18.88 -23.98
C GLU A 763 18.45 -17.34 -23.88
N LYS A 764 19.66 -16.81 -23.59
CA LYS A 764 19.89 -15.39 -23.25
C LYS A 764 19.14 -14.39 -24.15
N GLN A 765 19.24 -14.51 -25.46
CA GLN A 765 18.57 -13.57 -26.39
C GLN A 765 17.05 -13.63 -26.29
N ARG A 766 16.49 -14.83 -26.11
CA ARG A 766 15.04 -15.00 -25.93
C ARG A 766 14.58 -14.45 -24.59
N TRP A 767 15.34 -14.68 -23.51
CA TRP A 767 15.07 -14.09 -22.19
C TRP A 767 15.01 -12.55 -22.26
N LEU A 768 16.00 -11.94 -22.91
CA LEU A 768 16.08 -10.49 -23.06
C LEU A 768 14.94 -9.94 -23.94
N ALA A 769 14.56 -10.64 -25.00
CA ALA A 769 13.39 -10.28 -25.80
C ALA A 769 12.10 -10.32 -24.96
N LYS A 770 11.89 -11.37 -24.16
CA LYS A 770 10.76 -11.47 -23.22
C LYS A 770 10.76 -10.32 -22.21
N SER A 771 11.95 -9.98 -21.68
CA SER A 771 12.14 -8.88 -20.73
C SER A 771 11.74 -7.53 -21.36
N LEU A 772 12.19 -7.27 -22.59
CA LEU A 772 11.84 -6.06 -23.34
C LEU A 772 10.34 -5.97 -23.62
N ILE A 773 9.69 -7.08 -23.98
CA ILE A 773 8.22 -7.13 -24.19
C ILE A 773 7.48 -6.75 -22.90
N ASN A 774 7.95 -7.22 -21.74
CA ASN A 774 7.40 -6.85 -20.44
C ASN A 774 7.55 -5.34 -20.17
N ILE A 775 8.74 -4.77 -20.40
CA ILE A 775 8.96 -3.32 -20.26
C ILE A 775 8.03 -2.54 -21.21
N ALA A 776 7.95 -2.94 -22.47
CA ALA A 776 7.20 -2.26 -23.52
C ALA A 776 5.70 -2.18 -23.20
N HIS A 777 5.12 -3.25 -22.65
CA HIS A 777 3.70 -3.28 -22.29
C HIS A 777 3.39 -2.72 -20.89
N SER A 778 4.41 -2.43 -20.07
CA SER A 778 4.22 -1.98 -18.69
C SER A 778 3.53 -0.62 -18.57
N GLY A 779 3.58 0.21 -19.62
CA GLY A 779 2.93 1.52 -19.67
C GLY A 779 1.42 1.52 -19.44
N LYS A 780 0.74 0.40 -19.69
CA LYS A 780 -0.69 0.21 -19.36
C LYS A 780 -0.96 0.26 -17.86
N PHE A 781 0.02 -0.12 -17.04
CA PHE A 781 -0.10 -0.20 -15.58
C PHE A 781 0.38 1.07 -14.88
N SER A 782 0.51 2.19 -15.61
CA SER A 782 0.76 3.49 -15.00
C SER A 782 -0.46 3.94 -14.18
N SER A 783 -0.22 4.43 -12.96
CA SER A 783 -1.27 5.03 -12.13
C SER A 783 -1.89 6.27 -12.76
N ASP A 784 -1.25 6.89 -13.77
CA ASP A 784 -1.85 8.01 -14.50
C ASP A 784 -3.09 7.57 -15.27
N GLN A 785 -3.04 6.39 -15.88
CA GLN A 785 -4.20 5.84 -16.56
C GLN A 785 -5.32 5.57 -15.55
N THR A 786 -4.99 4.93 -14.43
CA THR A 786 -5.96 4.64 -13.36
C THR A 786 -6.61 5.93 -12.86
N ILE A 787 -5.83 6.97 -12.54
CA ILE A 787 -6.34 8.27 -12.08
C ILE A 787 -7.21 8.95 -13.14
N GLN A 788 -6.85 8.89 -14.43
CA GLN A 788 -7.72 9.40 -15.50
C GLN A 788 -9.06 8.67 -15.55
N GLU A 789 -9.07 7.34 -15.37
CA GLU A 789 -10.29 6.55 -15.31
C GLU A 789 -11.14 6.88 -14.08
N TYR A 790 -10.54 7.11 -12.90
CA TYR A 790 -11.25 7.60 -11.72
C TYR A 790 -11.80 9.02 -11.92
N ALA A 791 -10.97 9.94 -12.39
CA ALA A 791 -11.30 11.33 -12.63
C ALA A 791 -12.48 11.48 -13.60
N THR A 792 -12.49 10.70 -14.68
CA THR A 792 -13.56 10.74 -15.69
C THR A 792 -14.75 9.87 -15.33
N GLY A 793 -14.54 8.67 -14.80
CA GLY A 793 -15.57 7.68 -14.52
C GLY A 793 -16.38 7.96 -13.26
N ILE A 794 -15.70 8.38 -12.19
CA ILE A 794 -16.28 8.47 -10.84
C ILE A 794 -16.32 9.92 -10.36
N TRP A 795 -15.15 10.56 -10.23
CA TRP A 795 -15.02 11.84 -9.54
C TRP A 795 -15.55 13.03 -10.33
N LYS A 796 -15.52 12.94 -11.67
CA LYS A 796 -15.86 14.00 -12.62
C LYS A 796 -14.99 15.25 -12.45
N LEU A 797 -13.69 15.05 -12.26
CA LEU A 797 -12.73 16.13 -12.12
C LEU A 797 -12.39 16.75 -13.48
N ARG A 798 -12.00 18.03 -13.44
CA ARG A 798 -11.37 18.72 -14.56
C ARG A 798 -9.93 19.04 -14.17
N LYS A 799 -9.03 19.10 -15.16
CA LYS A 799 -7.66 19.54 -14.91
C LYS A 799 -7.69 21.00 -14.45
N GLY A 800 -6.87 21.27 -13.45
CA GLY A 800 -6.80 22.53 -12.70
C GLY A 800 -6.31 23.67 -13.53
#